data_AF-A0A1C5U7X2-F1
#
_entry.id   AF-A0A1C5U7X2-F1
#
_cell.length_a   1.000
_cell.length_b   1.000
_cell.length_c   1.000
_cell.angle_alpha   90.00
_cell.angle_beta   90.00
_cell.angle_gamma   90.00
#
_symmetry.space_group_name_H-M   'P 1'
#
loop_
_entity.id
_entity.type
_entity.pdbx_description
1 polymer ?
#
loop_
_entity_poly.entity_id
_entity_poly.type
_entity_poly.pdbx_seq_one_letter_code
_entity_poly.pdbx_strand_id
1 'polypeptide(L)'
;MKLTRRAAAWFFTLIVAAGLVPQTVFAEETTAFPLQYEVLQEINEDKTEATISLEFTETETVQLEKVTLPDGTEKTEDLTVITYTVSVNEKYDFKVDYFTDGVEQEETIPVEITELVEKKTGEEIPAEEKEKLTAVETTSNLLQADGNTYEVSSGDELTTALEQIENSQETEATIVLTADIGTNVKFVGAANKTITVKSTDGQKYALTLGSELVGDITLDNVKASAETLYCSGHRTIFTENCEFTISGTLYGGGKAKTVQSVYVKINGTGKINTTDIENTVVGGSYKGSVEGDIYVELAGNITYGNKAGHYLVATNKATAYGGDKPSGTPLEVGGNVTLILDGPVTGTAPQNIVGAYNSHVKGNVTVQVKAGYAIGIEGMREDPTQSIVDGDIHIIAGDPAYEGTDRICRIAANWDIVGAGEKINLTGSLFQVGGNVTIDTYENVWGWDKDGTPANDPPGIVGAGSATVAGKVTINAKGSHLEDIVGADNTGTSGSSVGGDILINAQNVDLRNSYNEKSGILPLLSGTKAGKDVTVNLDSGLLSGIYGYGGTVGGNMEINITGTPKFTDDEAGVWGVNNTDSKERSVLNFDKAKTSIPIVGYFTEMNVINESDVTLGNEKKNAFGTVYDVNINTNASLTTNKQAYSKGALTMDHGTWIAKGFLYVTTTTNTNNSKIVMNDYAAFGYGYKNDNAYDKTVVTSNDDIYTFNQCAYVDKIYGNSAIVNSTWNVFVPTMIGGNYIAASNKLNVLAFVDQENYPDEKIPLEILGTATGKTAVTLVDKTDTSKEGKPIVGQNYINALKVSEDTFELANKNAVSCGLYFKKLADANTEDKGDYDMWQVAKKDVYQVLYEFVSGTAGKQLPDAITDVLPIDSDKYAEGATVNAMQPDETEIAVSDGVWKFEGYDADSKVANTEHTDENGNIKFIGTWEFVKDKDAPIIFDESDKPSKPDSNKLNDHGSVETGDKTNILLWGIGTIISALAVLIVVSVKRKTNKS
;
A
#
# COMPACT_ATOMS: atom_id res chain seq x y z
N MET A 1 36.77 -1.64 -41.75
CA MET A 1 35.59 -2.10 -40.97
C MET A 1 35.85 -3.28 -40.00
N LYS A 2 36.94 -4.07 -40.11
CA LYS A 2 37.07 -5.37 -39.41
C LYS A 2 37.26 -5.38 -37.87
N LEU A 3 37.48 -4.24 -37.19
CA LEU A 3 37.79 -4.24 -35.74
C LEU A 3 36.54 -4.14 -34.83
N THR A 4 35.53 -3.35 -35.22
CA THR A 4 34.33 -3.13 -34.39
C THR A 4 33.44 -4.36 -34.29
N ARG A 5 33.29 -5.15 -35.36
CA ARG A 5 32.49 -6.40 -35.35
C ARG A 5 33.00 -7.45 -34.33
N ARG A 6 34.28 -7.45 -33.95
CA ARG A 6 34.81 -8.36 -32.91
C ARG A 6 34.56 -7.87 -31.47
N ALA A 7 34.20 -6.60 -31.25
CA ALA A 7 33.99 -6.05 -29.92
C ALA A 7 32.60 -6.38 -29.35
N ALA A 8 31.54 -6.28 -30.17
CA ALA A 8 30.15 -6.50 -29.73
C ALA A 8 29.93 -7.92 -29.20
N ALA A 9 30.42 -8.94 -29.91
CA ALA A 9 30.29 -10.35 -29.51
C ALA A 9 30.86 -10.62 -28.11
N TRP A 10 32.09 -10.15 -27.84
CA TRP A 10 32.74 -10.29 -26.52
C TRP A 10 32.00 -9.54 -25.41
N PHE A 11 31.36 -8.42 -25.72
CA PHE A 11 30.59 -7.65 -24.73
C PHE A 11 29.32 -8.39 -24.30
N PHE A 12 28.58 -8.98 -25.25
CA PHE A 12 27.38 -9.76 -24.96
C PHE A 12 27.68 -11.04 -24.18
N THR A 13 28.74 -11.80 -24.52
CA THR A 13 29.13 -13.00 -23.74
C THR A 13 29.48 -12.65 -22.29
N LEU A 14 30.09 -11.49 -22.05
CA LEU A 14 30.47 -11.04 -20.70
C LEU A 14 29.26 -10.66 -19.84
N ILE A 15 28.24 -10.03 -20.44
CA ILE A 15 27.02 -9.60 -19.73
C ILE A 15 26.19 -10.81 -19.29
N VAL A 16 25.99 -11.80 -20.16
CA VAL A 16 25.22 -13.02 -19.83
C VAL A 16 25.92 -13.84 -18.73
N ALA A 17 27.25 -13.88 -18.72
CA ALA A 17 28.04 -14.58 -17.69
C ALA A 17 28.07 -13.88 -16.32
N ALA A 18 27.62 -12.62 -16.21
CA ALA A 18 27.78 -11.80 -15.00
C ALA A 18 26.63 -11.88 -13.98
N GLY A 19 25.53 -12.57 -14.29
CA GLY A 19 24.50 -12.95 -13.32
C GLY A 19 23.78 -11.81 -12.58
N LEU A 20 23.46 -10.71 -13.28
CA LEU A 20 22.85 -9.52 -12.68
C LEU A 20 21.51 -9.11 -13.32
N VAL A 21 20.52 -8.90 -12.45
CA VAL A 21 19.16 -8.33 -12.66
C VAL A 21 18.11 -9.31 -13.26
N PRO A 22 16.84 -9.33 -12.77
CA PRO A 22 15.86 -10.35 -13.13
C PRO A 22 14.80 -9.91 -14.14
N GLN A 23 14.39 -10.87 -14.98
CA GLN A 23 13.15 -10.99 -15.77
C GLN A 23 12.72 -9.85 -16.74
N THR A 24 12.31 -10.28 -17.94
CA THR A 24 11.70 -9.49 -19.03
C THR A 24 12.49 -8.26 -19.48
N VAL A 25 13.45 -8.49 -20.38
CA VAL A 25 14.01 -7.46 -21.26
C VAL A 25 13.84 -7.94 -22.70
N PHE A 26 13.05 -7.22 -23.50
CA PHE A 26 13.22 -7.22 -24.94
C PHE A 26 14.37 -6.26 -25.26
N ALA A 27 15.41 -6.75 -25.94
CA ALA A 27 16.55 -5.95 -26.36
C ALA A 27 16.56 -5.85 -27.89
N GLU A 28 16.08 -4.74 -28.42
CA GLU A 28 16.16 -4.41 -29.84
C GLU A 28 17.35 -3.45 -30.05
N GLU A 29 18.49 -3.97 -30.49
CA GLU A 29 19.68 -3.15 -30.77
C GLU A 29 19.68 -2.68 -32.24
N THR A 30 19.64 -1.36 -32.44
CA THR A 30 19.33 -0.74 -33.73
C THR A 30 20.60 -0.31 -34.50
N THR A 31 21.21 -1.24 -35.23
CA THR A 31 22.14 -0.93 -36.33
C THR A 31 21.88 -1.80 -37.57
N ALA A 32 22.42 -1.40 -38.73
CA ALA A 32 22.03 -1.94 -40.04
C ALA A 32 22.38 -3.41 -40.24
N PHE A 33 21.47 -4.12 -40.93
CA PHE A 33 21.47 -5.56 -41.22
C PHE A 33 21.35 -6.47 -39.98
N PRO A 34 20.13 -6.86 -39.57
CA PRO A 34 19.97 -7.98 -38.65
C PRO A 34 20.35 -9.28 -39.37
N LEU A 35 21.42 -9.95 -38.89
CA LEU A 35 21.61 -11.37 -39.22
C LEU A 35 20.34 -12.12 -38.79
N GLN A 36 19.79 -12.96 -39.68
CA GLN A 36 18.80 -13.94 -39.25
C GLN A 36 19.52 -15.09 -38.55
N TYR A 37 19.23 -15.22 -37.25
CA TYR A 37 19.66 -16.35 -36.43
C TYR A 37 18.48 -16.85 -35.61
N GLU A 38 18.39 -18.17 -35.43
CA GLU A 38 17.42 -18.79 -34.53
C GLU A 38 18.12 -19.26 -33.25
N VAL A 39 17.60 -18.84 -32.09
CA VAL A 39 18.15 -19.18 -30.78
C VAL A 39 17.41 -20.39 -30.23
N LEU A 40 17.99 -21.57 -30.40
CA LEU A 40 17.47 -22.80 -29.81
C LEU A 40 18.08 -23.00 -28.43
N GLN A 41 17.27 -22.73 -27.38
CA GLN A 41 17.63 -23.01 -25.99
C GLN A 41 17.04 -24.35 -25.56
N GLU A 42 17.88 -25.38 -25.51
CA GLU A 42 17.53 -26.66 -24.88
C GLU A 42 17.97 -26.65 -23.41
N ILE A 43 17.05 -26.94 -22.49
CA ILE A 43 17.30 -27.04 -21.05
C ILE A 43 17.17 -28.50 -20.64
N ASN A 44 18.12 -29.03 -19.88
CA ASN A 44 18.06 -30.41 -19.39
C ASN A 44 16.89 -30.63 -18.40
N GLU A 45 16.47 -31.88 -18.18
CA GLU A 45 15.24 -32.17 -17.40
C GLU A 45 15.29 -31.67 -15.94
N ASP A 46 16.49 -31.55 -15.33
CA ASP A 46 16.67 -31.02 -13.97
C ASP A 46 16.90 -29.50 -13.90
N LYS A 47 17.01 -28.83 -15.05
CA LYS A 47 17.24 -27.39 -15.23
C LYS A 47 18.56 -26.86 -14.65
N THR A 48 19.56 -27.73 -14.47
CA THR A 48 20.90 -27.31 -14.02
C THR A 48 21.83 -26.90 -15.17
N GLU A 49 21.59 -27.40 -16.39
CA GLU A 49 22.37 -27.08 -17.58
C GLU A 49 21.45 -26.69 -18.76
N ALA A 50 21.85 -25.67 -19.52
CA ALA A 50 21.15 -25.23 -20.72
C ALA A 50 22.16 -25.07 -21.87
N THR A 51 21.87 -25.75 -22.98
CA THR A 51 22.62 -25.63 -24.23
C THR A 51 21.94 -24.56 -25.08
N ILE A 52 22.71 -23.54 -25.48
CA ILE A 52 22.25 -22.49 -26.39
C ILE A 52 22.93 -22.71 -27.74
N SER A 53 22.12 -23.08 -28.73
CA SER A 53 22.54 -23.24 -30.12
C SER A 53 22.14 -22.00 -30.92
N LEU A 54 23.04 -21.54 -31.79
CA LEU A 54 22.83 -20.43 -32.71
C LEU A 54 23.02 -20.97 -34.13
N GLU A 55 21.93 -21.15 -34.88
CA GLU A 55 22.02 -21.34 -36.33
C GLU A 55 21.89 -19.98 -37.01
N PHE A 56 22.78 -19.71 -37.97
CA PHE A 56 22.82 -18.48 -38.76
C PHE A 56 22.44 -18.80 -40.21
N THR A 57 21.40 -18.15 -40.74
CA THR A 57 20.89 -18.40 -42.10
C THR A 57 21.44 -17.42 -43.14
N GLU A 58 22.77 -17.29 -43.20
CA GLU A 58 23.48 -16.57 -44.27
C GLU A 58 24.44 -17.48 -45.04
N THR A 59 24.24 -17.61 -46.36
CA THR A 59 25.13 -18.34 -47.28
C THR A 59 26.03 -17.38 -48.05
N GLU A 60 27.17 -17.01 -47.45
CA GLU A 60 28.24 -16.33 -48.19
C GLU A 60 28.75 -17.24 -49.34
N THR A 61 28.75 -16.73 -50.58
CA THR A 61 29.14 -17.51 -51.76
C THR A 61 30.62 -17.34 -52.09
N VAL A 62 31.46 -18.19 -51.49
CA VAL A 62 32.89 -18.27 -51.84
C VAL A 62 33.07 -18.84 -53.25
N GLN A 63 33.57 -18.03 -54.20
CA GLN A 63 33.97 -18.54 -55.51
C GLN A 63 35.42 -19.05 -55.47
N LEU A 64 35.57 -20.37 -55.46
CA LEU A 64 36.83 -21.04 -55.74
C LEU A 64 37.10 -20.99 -57.25
N GLU A 65 38.15 -20.30 -57.69
CA GLU A 65 38.55 -20.31 -59.11
C GLU A 65 39.14 -21.66 -59.56
N LYS A 66 39.69 -22.43 -58.60
CA LYS A 66 40.45 -23.65 -58.87
C LYS A 66 40.57 -24.51 -57.60
N VAL A 67 40.40 -25.83 -57.75
CA VAL A 67 40.74 -26.83 -56.72
C VAL A 67 41.65 -27.89 -57.34
N THR A 68 42.74 -28.23 -56.66
CA THR A 68 43.62 -29.35 -57.03
C THR A 68 43.33 -30.53 -56.10
N LEU A 69 42.97 -31.67 -56.68
CA LEU A 69 42.63 -32.90 -55.96
C LEU A 69 43.89 -33.65 -55.48
N PRO A 70 43.78 -34.59 -54.52
CA PRO A 70 44.93 -35.31 -53.94
C PRO A 70 45.75 -36.15 -54.93
N ASP A 71 45.17 -36.53 -56.08
CA ASP A 71 45.84 -37.22 -57.18
C ASP A 71 46.69 -36.26 -58.07
N GLY A 72 46.55 -34.95 -57.87
CA GLY A 72 47.17 -33.88 -58.66
C GLY A 72 46.29 -33.34 -59.79
N THR A 73 45.05 -33.82 -59.95
CA THR A 73 44.12 -33.36 -60.99
C THR A 73 43.50 -32.01 -60.62
N GLU A 74 43.50 -31.05 -61.54
CA GLU A 74 42.98 -29.70 -61.31
C GLU A 74 41.57 -29.53 -61.88
N LYS A 75 40.64 -29.00 -61.08
CA LYS A 75 39.22 -28.78 -61.45
C LYS A 75 38.85 -27.30 -61.33
N THR A 76 38.21 -26.76 -62.37
CA THR A 76 37.89 -25.31 -62.51
C THR A 76 36.44 -25.04 -62.92
N GLU A 77 35.63 -26.08 -63.15
CA GLU A 77 34.22 -25.98 -63.55
C GLU A 77 33.36 -26.92 -62.69
N ASP A 78 32.12 -26.52 -62.41
CA ASP A 78 31.19 -27.13 -61.43
C ASP A 78 31.82 -27.45 -60.06
N LEU A 79 32.04 -26.36 -59.31
CA LEU A 79 32.41 -26.35 -57.88
C LEU A 79 31.20 -25.96 -56.99
N THR A 80 29.99 -26.07 -57.51
CA THR A 80 28.71 -25.60 -56.94
C THR A 80 28.13 -26.48 -55.82
N VAL A 81 28.74 -27.63 -55.54
CA VAL A 81 28.40 -28.49 -54.40
C VAL A 81 29.67 -28.80 -53.61
N ILE A 82 30.07 -27.86 -52.76
CA ILE A 82 31.14 -28.03 -51.77
C ILE A 82 30.66 -27.41 -50.46
N THR A 83 30.12 -28.23 -49.57
CA THR A 83 29.71 -27.78 -48.24
C THR A 83 30.97 -27.55 -47.39
N TYR A 84 31.14 -26.33 -46.90
CA TYR A 84 32.27 -25.93 -46.06
C TYR A 84 31.82 -25.61 -44.64
N THR A 85 32.75 -25.67 -43.69
CA THR A 85 32.51 -25.25 -42.30
C THR A 85 33.59 -24.28 -41.87
N VAL A 86 33.21 -23.10 -41.37
CA VAL A 86 34.17 -22.07 -40.96
C VAL A 86 34.72 -22.40 -39.57
N SER A 87 36.04 -22.61 -39.48
CA SER A 87 36.73 -22.76 -38.20
C SER A 87 37.17 -21.40 -37.64
N VAL A 88 37.35 -21.32 -36.31
CA VAL A 88 37.53 -20.06 -35.54
C VAL A 88 38.77 -19.23 -35.95
N ASN A 89 39.69 -19.78 -36.75
CA ASN A 89 40.98 -19.18 -37.12
C ASN A 89 41.14 -18.91 -38.63
N GLU A 90 40.06 -18.54 -39.34
CA GLU A 90 40.09 -18.11 -40.75
C GLU A 90 40.63 -19.19 -41.73
N LYS A 91 40.52 -20.48 -41.35
CA LYS A 91 40.75 -21.64 -42.22
C LYS A 91 39.44 -22.29 -42.64
N TYR A 92 39.37 -22.64 -43.91
CA TYR A 92 38.21 -23.20 -44.58
C TYR A 92 38.50 -24.65 -44.96
N ASP A 93 37.76 -25.58 -44.33
CA ASP A 93 37.83 -26.99 -44.62
C ASP A 93 36.68 -27.34 -45.58
N PHE A 94 37.03 -27.86 -46.76
CA PHE A 94 36.10 -28.15 -47.85
C PHE A 94 35.97 -29.67 -48.04
N LYS A 95 34.75 -30.22 -47.92
CA LYS A 95 34.47 -31.62 -48.28
C LYS A 95 34.28 -31.77 -49.78
N VAL A 96 34.99 -32.71 -50.41
CA VAL A 96 34.92 -32.98 -51.84
C VAL A 96 34.80 -34.48 -52.11
N ASP A 97 33.77 -34.86 -52.86
CA ASP A 97 33.58 -36.22 -53.37
C ASP A 97 34.25 -36.38 -54.74
N TYR A 98 35.04 -37.44 -54.92
CA TYR A 98 35.71 -37.75 -56.19
C TYR A 98 35.85 -39.25 -56.42
N PHE A 99 36.02 -39.65 -57.70
CA PHE A 99 36.13 -41.06 -58.09
C PHE A 99 37.55 -41.39 -58.52
N THR A 100 38.16 -42.39 -57.88
CA THR A 100 39.47 -42.95 -58.28
C THR A 100 39.30 -44.42 -58.67
N ASP A 101 39.81 -44.82 -59.83
CA ASP A 101 39.67 -46.18 -60.41
C ASP A 101 38.21 -46.74 -60.43
N GLY A 102 37.22 -45.85 -60.46
CA GLY A 102 35.80 -46.19 -60.47
C GLY A 102 35.16 -46.43 -59.09
N VAL A 103 35.85 -46.07 -58.00
CA VAL A 103 35.33 -46.07 -56.63
C VAL A 103 35.27 -44.64 -56.09
N GLU A 104 34.13 -44.31 -55.48
CA GLU A 104 33.86 -43.00 -54.86
C GLU A 104 34.62 -42.86 -53.53
N GLN A 105 35.19 -41.67 -53.29
CA GLN A 105 35.89 -41.31 -52.06
C GLN A 105 35.51 -39.87 -51.65
N GLU A 106 35.19 -39.71 -50.37
CA GLU A 106 34.92 -38.42 -49.71
C GLU A 106 36.18 -38.02 -48.92
N GLU A 107 36.74 -36.84 -49.17
CA GLU A 107 37.88 -36.32 -48.40
C GLU A 107 37.70 -34.84 -48.05
N THR A 108 38.36 -34.38 -46.98
CA THR A 108 38.28 -33.00 -46.50
C THR A 108 39.60 -32.27 -46.74
N ILE A 109 39.57 -31.23 -47.57
CA ILE A 109 40.75 -30.50 -48.02
C ILE A 109 40.82 -29.13 -47.32
N PRO A 110 41.86 -28.84 -46.54
CA PRO A 110 42.05 -27.52 -45.91
C PRO A 110 42.62 -26.52 -46.93
N VAL A 111 41.98 -25.36 -47.09
CA VAL A 111 42.40 -24.30 -48.02
C VAL A 111 42.63 -22.99 -47.26
N GLU A 112 43.77 -22.34 -47.52
CA GLU A 112 44.07 -20.98 -47.08
C GLU A 112 43.66 -19.98 -48.16
N ILE A 113 42.63 -19.16 -47.89
CA ILE A 113 42.17 -18.12 -48.82
C ILE A 113 43.12 -16.93 -48.71
N THR A 114 43.90 -16.67 -49.77
CA THR A 114 44.96 -15.65 -49.77
C THR A 114 44.45 -14.23 -49.98
N GLU A 115 43.29 -14.04 -50.62
CA GLU A 115 42.69 -12.73 -50.86
C GLU A 115 41.16 -12.85 -51.02
N LEU A 116 40.43 -11.79 -50.66
CA LEU A 116 38.98 -11.67 -50.86
C LEU A 116 38.74 -10.36 -51.63
N VAL A 117 38.18 -10.46 -52.84
CA VAL A 117 38.13 -9.35 -53.81
C VAL A 117 36.68 -8.93 -54.08
N GLU A 118 36.35 -7.67 -53.78
CA GLU A 118 35.10 -7.06 -54.23
C GLU A 118 35.14 -6.83 -55.75
N LYS A 119 34.09 -7.30 -56.44
CA LYS A 119 34.06 -7.33 -57.90
C LYS A 119 33.71 -5.97 -58.51
N LYS A 120 34.73 -5.12 -58.70
CA LYS A 120 34.63 -4.01 -59.66
C LYS A 120 34.62 -4.54 -61.10
N THR A 121 33.86 -3.89 -61.99
CA THR A 121 33.87 -4.17 -63.44
C THR A 121 33.99 -2.88 -64.23
N GLY A 122 34.97 -2.86 -65.14
CA GLY A 122 35.44 -1.68 -65.88
C GLY A 122 36.92 -1.42 -65.55
N GLU A 123 37.83 -1.27 -66.51
CA GLU A 123 37.71 -1.34 -67.99
C GLU A 123 39.14 -1.51 -68.59
N GLU A 124 39.29 -2.03 -69.81
CA GLU A 124 40.18 -1.45 -70.87
C GLU A 124 40.18 -2.24 -72.20
N ILE A 125 40.91 -1.71 -73.20
CA ILE A 125 40.70 -1.88 -74.66
C ILE A 125 41.87 -2.66 -75.33
N PRO A 126 41.71 -3.13 -76.59
CA PRO A 126 42.43 -2.47 -77.69
C PRO A 126 41.62 -2.35 -79.02
N ALA A 127 42.15 -1.60 -79.99
CA ALA A 127 41.38 -1.06 -81.14
C ALA A 127 41.83 -1.57 -82.53
N GLU A 128 40.94 -1.46 -83.55
CA GLU A 128 41.24 -0.79 -84.84
C GLU A 128 40.01 -0.55 -85.78
N GLU A 129 40.19 0.39 -86.72
CA GLU A 129 39.49 0.66 -88.02
C GLU A 129 37.93 0.79 -88.15
N LYS A 130 37.46 2.06 -88.19
CA LYS A 130 36.62 2.72 -89.26
C LYS A 130 35.51 1.89 -89.96
N GLU A 131 34.23 2.28 -89.97
CA GLU A 131 33.65 3.46 -90.67
C GLU A 131 32.13 3.59 -90.40
N LYS A 132 31.60 4.83 -90.34
CA LYS A 132 30.16 5.22 -90.45
C LYS A 132 29.23 4.73 -89.30
N LEU A 133 28.23 5.48 -88.83
CA LEU A 133 27.58 6.69 -89.36
C LEU A 133 27.73 7.94 -88.45
N THR A 134 27.20 9.07 -88.94
CA THR A 134 27.33 10.42 -88.37
C THR A 134 26.26 10.79 -87.35
N ALA A 135 26.72 11.31 -86.21
CA ALA A 135 26.22 12.48 -85.45
C ALA A 135 24.69 12.68 -85.24
N VAL A 136 24.28 12.59 -83.97
CA VAL A 136 23.64 13.71 -83.26
C VAL A 136 24.38 13.89 -81.93
N GLU A 137 24.59 15.12 -81.48
CA GLU A 137 25.24 15.42 -80.20
C GLU A 137 24.21 15.58 -79.07
N THR A 138 24.48 14.96 -77.92
CA THR A 138 23.99 15.41 -76.60
C THR A 138 25.11 15.20 -75.59
N THR A 139 25.44 16.24 -74.83
CA THR A 139 26.54 16.22 -73.86
C THR A 139 26.18 15.39 -72.63
N SER A 140 27.04 14.46 -72.25
CA SER A 140 26.89 13.64 -71.05
C SER A 140 27.20 14.43 -69.78
N ASN A 141 26.23 15.22 -69.30
CA ASN A 141 26.28 15.87 -68.00
C ASN A 141 26.01 14.83 -66.89
N LEU A 142 26.94 13.89 -66.69
CA LEU A 142 26.96 13.01 -65.54
C LEU A 142 27.80 13.68 -64.45
N LEU A 143 27.21 13.89 -63.27
CA LEU A 143 27.97 14.22 -62.06
C LEU A 143 28.94 13.08 -61.72
N GLN A 144 30.10 13.44 -61.17
CA GLN A 144 31.00 12.47 -60.56
C GLN A 144 30.45 12.08 -59.18
N ALA A 145 30.15 10.80 -59.01
CA ALA A 145 29.79 10.21 -57.73
C ALA A 145 30.94 9.34 -57.20
N ASP A 146 31.21 9.40 -55.90
CA ASP A 146 32.13 8.47 -55.22
C ASP A 146 31.30 7.37 -54.54
N GLY A 147 31.22 6.22 -55.20
CA GLY A 147 30.20 5.20 -54.91
C GLY A 147 28.80 5.82 -55.01
N ASN A 148 28.05 5.76 -53.91
CA ASN A 148 26.68 6.27 -53.84
C ASN A 148 26.63 7.72 -53.29
N THR A 149 27.76 8.44 -53.33
CA THR A 149 27.91 9.80 -52.79
C THR A 149 28.00 10.83 -53.91
N TYR A 150 27.12 11.83 -53.89
CA TYR A 150 27.01 12.86 -54.92
C TYR A 150 27.31 14.24 -54.32
N GLU A 151 28.40 14.89 -54.74
CA GLU A 151 28.66 16.29 -54.36
C GLU A 151 27.83 17.25 -55.22
N VAL A 152 27.20 18.25 -54.60
CA VAL A 152 26.23 19.15 -55.24
C VAL A 152 26.44 20.59 -54.77
N SER A 153 26.65 21.52 -55.70
CA SER A 153 26.84 22.95 -55.43
C SER A 153 25.70 23.85 -55.95
N SER A 154 24.76 23.29 -56.72
CA SER A 154 23.72 24.05 -57.42
C SER A 154 22.42 23.26 -57.61
N GLY A 155 21.34 23.95 -57.98
CA GLY A 155 20.03 23.32 -58.22
C GLY A 155 20.02 22.41 -59.46
N ASP A 156 20.79 22.75 -60.50
CA ASP A 156 20.89 21.95 -61.72
C ASP A 156 21.61 20.62 -61.39
N GLU A 157 22.72 20.69 -60.64
CA GLU A 157 23.42 19.51 -60.11
C GLU A 157 22.54 18.68 -59.16
N LEU A 158 21.72 19.32 -58.30
CA LEU A 158 20.78 18.58 -57.45
C LEU A 158 19.75 17.79 -58.28
N THR A 159 19.32 18.36 -59.41
CA THR A 159 18.39 17.68 -60.34
C THR A 159 19.09 16.48 -61.00
N THR A 160 20.30 16.66 -61.53
CA THR A 160 21.10 15.57 -62.11
C THR A 160 21.44 14.47 -61.08
N ALA A 161 21.74 14.83 -59.83
CA ALA A 161 21.99 13.86 -58.77
C ALA A 161 20.73 13.03 -58.46
N LEU A 162 19.55 13.65 -58.38
CA LEU A 162 18.29 12.93 -58.20
C LEU A 162 17.97 12.01 -59.39
N GLU A 163 18.15 12.47 -60.63
CA GLU A 163 18.00 11.65 -61.83
C GLU A 163 18.96 10.44 -61.84
N GLN A 164 20.21 10.62 -61.42
CA GLN A 164 21.18 9.53 -61.27
C GLN A 164 20.78 8.54 -60.16
N ILE A 165 20.29 9.04 -59.02
CA ILE A 165 19.85 8.22 -57.88
C ILE A 165 18.62 7.38 -58.26
N GLU A 166 17.62 7.97 -58.92
CA GLU A 166 16.42 7.25 -59.40
C GLU A 166 16.77 6.10 -60.34
N ASN A 167 17.74 6.29 -61.25
CA ASN A 167 18.16 5.27 -62.22
C ASN A 167 19.20 4.27 -61.67
N SER A 168 19.75 4.51 -60.47
CA SER A 168 20.70 3.59 -59.84
C SER A 168 20.03 2.28 -59.41
N GLN A 169 20.79 1.18 -59.38
CA GLN A 169 20.34 -0.07 -58.75
C GLN A 169 20.42 0.00 -57.22
N GLU A 170 21.30 0.86 -56.70
CA GLU A 170 21.55 1.05 -55.27
C GLU A 170 20.31 1.62 -54.57
N THR A 171 19.97 1.07 -53.39
CA THR A 171 18.84 1.55 -52.57
C THR A 171 19.20 2.74 -51.69
N GLU A 172 20.48 2.93 -51.35
CA GLU A 172 20.97 4.02 -50.50
C GLU A 172 21.82 5.02 -51.29
N ALA A 173 21.65 6.32 -51.00
CA ALA A 173 22.45 7.40 -51.57
C ALA A 173 22.76 8.49 -50.55
N THR A 174 23.87 9.19 -50.73
CA THR A 174 24.24 10.38 -49.95
C THR A 174 24.45 11.58 -50.86
N ILE A 175 23.76 12.69 -50.59
CA ILE A 175 23.98 13.98 -51.26
C ILE A 175 24.77 14.88 -50.32
N VAL A 176 25.92 15.38 -50.79
CA VAL A 176 26.80 16.28 -50.04
C VAL A 176 26.72 17.69 -50.65
N LEU A 177 26.07 18.60 -49.92
CA LEU A 177 25.98 20.00 -50.29
C LEU A 177 27.33 20.69 -50.05
N THR A 178 27.88 21.28 -51.11
CA THR A 178 29.13 22.07 -51.09
C THR A 178 28.87 23.59 -51.21
N ALA A 179 27.61 23.97 -51.47
CA ALA A 179 27.12 25.36 -51.47
C ALA A 179 25.59 25.42 -51.20
N ASP A 180 25.05 26.63 -51.01
CA ASP A 180 23.61 26.86 -50.83
C ASP A 180 22.80 26.55 -52.10
N ILE A 181 21.79 25.69 -52.00
CA ILE A 181 20.91 25.35 -53.11
C ILE A 181 19.82 26.41 -53.27
N GLY A 182 19.81 27.07 -54.43
CA GLY A 182 18.84 28.13 -54.75
C GLY A 182 17.40 27.64 -54.80
N THR A 183 16.48 28.44 -54.25
CA THR A 183 15.04 28.14 -54.01
C THR A 183 14.21 27.80 -55.25
N ASN A 184 14.78 27.86 -56.45
CA ASN A 184 14.12 27.52 -57.71
C ASN A 184 13.98 26.00 -57.91
N VAL A 185 14.89 25.22 -57.32
CA VAL A 185 14.84 23.75 -57.30
C VAL A 185 14.46 23.31 -55.89
N LYS A 186 13.58 22.31 -55.80
CA LYS A 186 13.06 21.78 -54.54
C LYS A 186 13.39 20.30 -54.42
N PHE A 187 14.05 19.91 -53.33
CA PHE A 187 14.39 18.53 -53.05
C PHE A 187 13.14 17.73 -52.66
N VAL A 188 12.83 16.68 -53.41
CA VAL A 188 11.70 15.76 -53.13
C VAL A 188 12.12 14.37 -52.69
N GLY A 189 13.38 13.97 -52.90
CA GLY A 189 13.84 12.59 -52.75
C GLY A 189 13.64 11.77 -54.03
N ALA A 190 13.62 10.44 -53.93
CA ALA A 190 13.52 9.50 -55.05
C ALA A 190 12.76 8.22 -54.65
N ALA A 191 11.96 7.66 -55.55
CA ALA A 191 11.11 6.50 -55.24
C ALA A 191 11.92 5.22 -54.95
N ASN A 192 11.55 4.52 -53.86
CA ASN A 192 12.22 3.30 -53.36
C ASN A 192 13.70 3.49 -53.00
N LYS A 193 14.11 4.69 -52.60
CA LYS A 193 15.47 5.03 -52.16
C LYS A 193 15.48 5.54 -50.72
N THR A 194 16.64 5.39 -50.08
CA THR A 194 16.99 6.01 -48.80
C THR A 194 18.09 7.04 -49.06
N ILE A 195 17.77 8.34 -48.93
CA ILE A 195 18.69 9.43 -49.22
C ILE A 195 19.08 10.15 -47.93
N THR A 196 20.39 10.20 -47.65
CA THR A 196 20.94 11.12 -46.65
C THR A 196 21.40 12.40 -47.34
N VAL A 197 20.94 13.58 -46.88
CA VAL A 197 21.42 14.87 -47.39
C VAL A 197 22.17 15.60 -46.28
N LYS A 198 23.43 15.97 -46.54
CA LYS A 198 24.30 16.66 -45.58
C LYS A 198 25.13 17.77 -46.20
N SER A 199 25.56 18.74 -45.41
CA SER A 199 26.60 19.71 -45.83
C SER A 199 28.00 19.19 -45.56
N THR A 200 29.00 19.67 -46.31
CA THR A 200 30.43 19.47 -45.97
C THR A 200 30.76 19.95 -44.56
N ASP A 201 31.66 19.25 -43.88
CA ASP A 201 32.08 19.50 -42.49
C ASP A 201 32.36 20.98 -42.18
N GLY A 202 31.80 21.46 -41.08
CA GLY A 202 31.98 22.84 -40.60
C GLY A 202 31.11 23.89 -41.31
N GLN A 203 30.28 23.51 -42.28
CA GLN A 203 29.27 24.38 -42.89
C GLN A 203 27.87 23.79 -42.74
N LYS A 204 26.85 24.64 -42.92
CA LYS A 204 25.44 24.25 -43.06
C LYS A 204 24.82 25.04 -44.20
N TYR A 205 24.59 24.40 -45.33
CA TYR A 205 24.02 25.00 -46.53
C TYR A 205 22.50 24.91 -46.57
N ALA A 206 21.89 25.84 -47.28
CA ALA A 206 20.46 25.92 -47.50
C ALA A 206 19.95 24.85 -48.49
N LEU A 207 18.83 24.23 -48.15
CA LEU A 207 18.11 23.27 -49.00
C LEU A 207 16.61 23.57 -48.93
N THR A 208 15.99 23.87 -50.07
CA THR A 208 14.52 24.01 -50.14
C THR A 208 13.91 22.66 -50.44
N LEU A 209 12.96 22.21 -49.62
CA LEU A 209 12.23 20.97 -49.80
C LEU A 209 11.01 21.17 -50.71
N GLY A 210 10.60 20.10 -51.38
CA GLY A 210 9.31 19.99 -52.03
C GLY A 210 8.18 20.02 -51.00
N SER A 211 6.95 20.29 -51.47
CA SER A 211 5.79 20.15 -50.59
C SER A 211 5.48 18.69 -50.25
N GLU A 212 5.88 17.75 -51.09
CA GLU A 212 5.58 16.33 -50.96
C GLU A 212 6.85 15.53 -51.21
N LEU A 213 7.26 14.73 -50.22
CA LEU A 213 8.49 13.93 -50.26
C LEU A 213 8.22 12.54 -50.87
N VAL A 214 9.29 11.90 -51.36
CA VAL A 214 9.29 10.60 -52.04
C VAL A 214 10.55 9.84 -51.64
N GLY A 215 10.40 8.60 -51.17
CA GLY A 215 11.50 7.82 -50.58
C GLY A 215 11.88 8.27 -49.18
N ASP A 216 12.68 7.43 -48.51
CA ASP A 216 13.14 7.65 -47.14
C ASP A 216 14.25 8.69 -47.13
N ILE A 217 14.17 9.65 -46.21
CA ILE A 217 15.01 10.86 -46.21
C ILE A 217 15.58 11.09 -44.81
N THR A 218 16.90 11.24 -44.73
CA THR A 218 17.58 11.73 -43.53
C THR A 218 18.31 13.03 -43.85
N LEU A 219 17.88 14.13 -43.23
CA LEU A 219 18.55 15.42 -43.29
C LEU A 219 19.48 15.53 -42.07
N ASP A 220 20.77 15.76 -42.32
CA ASP A 220 21.79 15.93 -41.29
C ASP A 220 22.69 17.13 -41.62
N ASN A 221 23.01 17.99 -40.64
CA ASN A 221 23.88 19.15 -40.85
C ASN A 221 23.49 20.04 -42.08
N VAL A 222 22.20 20.35 -42.26
CA VAL A 222 21.68 21.25 -43.32
C VAL A 222 20.75 22.34 -42.75
N LYS A 223 20.44 23.36 -43.57
CA LYS A 223 19.40 24.37 -43.33
C LYS A 223 18.20 24.12 -44.23
N ALA A 224 17.25 23.32 -43.77
CA ALA A 224 16.09 22.90 -44.55
C ALA A 224 14.93 23.92 -44.49
N SER A 225 14.32 24.26 -45.63
CA SER A 225 13.12 25.11 -45.69
C SER A 225 11.98 24.43 -46.44
N ALA A 226 10.75 24.55 -45.93
CA ALA A 226 9.55 24.00 -46.56
C ALA A 226 8.35 24.95 -46.39
N GLU A 227 7.31 24.74 -47.22
CA GLU A 227 6.01 25.38 -47.07
C GLU A 227 5.13 24.54 -46.13
N THR A 228 4.00 24.01 -46.60
CA THR A 228 3.42 22.77 -46.04
C THR A 228 4.26 21.59 -46.51
N LEU A 229 4.61 20.68 -45.60
CA LEU A 229 5.41 19.48 -45.88
C LEU A 229 4.55 18.22 -45.69
N TYR A 230 4.49 17.36 -46.71
CA TYR A 230 3.92 16.02 -46.67
C TYR A 230 5.06 15.00 -46.78
N CYS A 231 5.30 14.22 -45.73
CA CYS A 231 6.30 13.16 -45.72
C CYS A 231 5.88 11.90 -46.49
N SER A 232 4.64 11.86 -47.03
CA SER A 232 4.11 10.79 -47.89
C SER A 232 4.07 9.39 -47.27
N GLY A 233 4.29 9.25 -45.97
CA GLY A 233 4.48 7.95 -45.33
C GLY A 233 5.87 7.32 -45.51
N HIS A 234 6.87 8.13 -45.88
CA HIS A 234 8.28 7.72 -45.90
C HIS A 234 9.00 8.08 -44.61
N ARG A 235 10.05 7.33 -44.27
CA ARG A 235 10.89 7.55 -43.09
C ARG A 235 11.64 8.87 -43.21
N THR A 236 11.12 9.91 -42.56
CA THR A 236 11.66 11.27 -42.66
C THR A 236 12.32 11.69 -41.35
N ILE A 237 13.63 11.93 -41.38
CA ILE A 237 14.42 12.31 -40.21
C ILE A 237 15.10 13.66 -40.42
N PHE A 238 15.02 14.53 -39.41
CA PHE A 238 15.83 15.74 -39.26
C PHE A 238 16.67 15.58 -37.99
N THR A 239 17.98 15.35 -38.12
CA THR A 239 18.87 15.14 -36.97
C THR A 239 19.01 16.38 -36.08
N GLU A 240 19.58 16.19 -34.88
CA GLU A 240 19.98 17.29 -33.98
C GLU A 240 20.89 18.35 -34.62
N ASN A 241 21.66 17.98 -35.65
CA ASN A 241 22.52 18.90 -36.39
C ASN A 241 21.75 19.80 -37.37
N CYS A 242 20.49 19.47 -37.72
CA CYS A 242 19.72 20.27 -38.66
C CYS A 242 19.23 21.60 -38.07
N GLU A 243 19.26 22.62 -38.92
CA GLU A 243 18.47 23.84 -38.78
C GLU A 243 17.28 23.77 -39.76
N PHE A 244 16.07 24.16 -39.36
CA PHE A 244 14.94 24.09 -40.29
C PHE A 244 13.84 25.14 -40.08
N THR A 245 13.02 25.35 -41.12
CA THR A 245 11.77 26.12 -41.05
C THR A 245 10.74 25.53 -42.01
N ILE A 246 9.70 24.91 -41.46
CA ILE A 246 8.48 24.50 -42.16
C ILE A 246 7.46 25.62 -41.93
N SER A 247 7.05 26.34 -42.98
CA SER A 247 6.24 27.54 -42.81
C SER A 247 4.74 27.23 -42.58
N GLY A 248 4.25 26.10 -43.07
CA GLY A 248 2.89 25.61 -42.83
C GLY A 248 2.85 24.37 -41.91
N THR A 249 1.77 23.61 -42.01
CA THR A 249 1.59 22.31 -41.34
C THR A 249 2.64 21.28 -41.77
N LEU A 250 3.09 20.46 -40.82
CA LEU A 250 3.77 19.20 -41.07
C LEU A 250 2.75 18.06 -41.13
N TYR A 251 2.72 17.31 -42.23
CA TYR A 251 1.96 16.07 -42.41
C TYR A 251 2.93 14.90 -42.52
N GLY A 252 2.80 13.88 -41.67
CA GLY A 252 3.60 12.65 -41.80
C GLY A 252 3.14 11.75 -42.97
N GLY A 253 1.83 11.74 -43.25
CA GLY A 253 1.27 11.05 -44.40
C GLY A 253 1.27 11.88 -45.69
N GLY A 254 0.40 11.47 -46.62
CA GLY A 254 0.28 12.06 -47.95
C GLY A 254 -0.83 13.10 -48.10
N LYS A 255 -0.88 13.73 -49.28
CA LYS A 255 -1.93 14.68 -49.67
C LYS A 255 -3.03 13.98 -50.49
N ALA A 256 -4.22 13.84 -49.92
CA ALA A 256 -5.39 13.19 -50.52
C ALA A 256 -5.13 11.76 -51.06
N LYS A 257 -4.17 11.04 -50.44
CA LYS A 257 -3.77 9.68 -50.78
C LYS A 257 -3.66 8.82 -49.52
N THR A 258 -3.93 7.52 -49.65
CA THR A 258 -3.57 6.53 -48.62
C THR A 258 -2.07 6.22 -48.71
N VAL A 259 -1.43 5.95 -47.56
CA VAL A 259 0.00 5.60 -47.47
C VAL A 259 0.18 4.34 -46.62
N GLN A 260 1.30 3.64 -46.77
CA GLN A 260 1.54 2.35 -46.09
C GLN A 260 1.71 2.52 -44.57
N SER A 261 2.63 3.37 -44.14
CA SER A 261 2.86 3.72 -42.73
C SER A 261 3.30 5.19 -42.64
N VAL A 262 3.69 5.67 -41.46
CA VAL A 262 4.37 6.95 -41.26
C VAL A 262 5.48 6.79 -40.23
N TYR A 263 6.68 7.29 -40.53
CA TYR A 263 7.74 7.49 -39.54
C TYR A 263 8.37 8.87 -39.72
N VAL A 264 8.18 9.77 -38.76
CA VAL A 264 8.77 11.12 -38.75
C VAL A 264 9.51 11.36 -37.44
N LYS A 265 10.77 11.82 -37.51
CA LYS A 265 11.58 12.17 -36.34
C LYS A 265 12.32 13.49 -36.54
N ILE A 266 12.07 14.48 -35.67
CA ILE A 266 12.66 15.82 -35.76
C ILE A 266 13.33 16.19 -34.44
N ASN A 267 14.67 16.12 -34.43
CA ASN A 267 15.51 16.44 -33.28
C ASN A 267 16.32 17.75 -33.49
N GLY A 268 16.27 18.33 -34.70
CA GLY A 268 16.97 19.57 -35.04
C GLY A 268 16.43 20.84 -34.35
N THR A 269 17.09 21.97 -34.59
CA THR A 269 16.64 23.29 -34.13
C THR A 269 15.85 23.99 -35.24
N GLY A 270 14.63 24.47 -34.97
CA GLY A 270 13.85 25.04 -36.06
C GLY A 270 12.48 25.59 -35.72
N LYS A 271 11.65 25.70 -36.76
CA LYS A 271 10.27 26.19 -36.68
C LYS A 271 9.32 25.32 -37.48
N ILE A 272 8.12 25.11 -36.97
CA ILE A 272 6.98 24.54 -37.71
C ILE A 272 5.81 25.53 -37.64
N ASN A 273 5.05 25.63 -38.74
CA ASN A 273 3.85 26.44 -38.84
C ASN A 273 4.07 27.93 -38.48
N THR A 274 4.97 28.59 -39.21
CA THR A 274 5.24 30.04 -39.07
C THR A 274 4.26 30.93 -39.86
N THR A 275 3.22 30.37 -40.45
CA THR A 275 2.13 31.08 -41.16
C THR A 275 0.80 31.00 -40.42
N ASP A 276 0.84 30.57 -39.15
CA ASP A 276 -0.28 30.51 -38.20
C ASP A 276 -1.51 29.75 -38.73
N ILE A 277 -1.27 28.62 -39.40
CA ILE A 277 -2.31 27.64 -39.75
C ILE A 277 -2.85 26.98 -38.47
N GLU A 278 -4.10 26.56 -38.45
CA GLU A 278 -4.71 25.97 -37.24
C GLU A 278 -4.17 24.56 -36.93
N ASN A 279 -4.00 23.71 -37.95
CA ASN A 279 -3.28 22.45 -37.81
C ASN A 279 -1.76 22.70 -37.88
N THR A 280 -1.04 22.49 -36.77
CA THR A 280 0.42 22.63 -36.68
C THR A 280 1.13 21.35 -37.13
N VAL A 281 0.68 20.20 -36.63
CA VAL A 281 1.17 18.87 -37.00
C VAL A 281 -0.01 17.92 -37.21
N VAL A 282 0.05 17.10 -38.25
CA VAL A 282 -0.82 15.93 -38.45
C VAL A 282 0.06 14.72 -38.70
N GLY A 283 -0.08 13.66 -37.90
CA GLY A 283 0.78 12.48 -38.07
C GLY A 283 0.39 11.68 -39.32
N GLY A 284 -0.90 11.45 -39.54
CA GLY A 284 -1.40 10.75 -40.73
C GLY A 284 -1.44 11.61 -42.00
N SER A 285 -2.12 11.08 -43.01
CA SER A 285 -2.39 11.80 -44.27
C SER A 285 -3.44 12.90 -44.10
N TYR A 286 -3.42 13.90 -44.99
CA TYR A 286 -4.54 14.82 -45.19
C TYR A 286 -5.52 14.22 -46.20
N LYS A 287 -6.80 14.05 -45.83
CA LYS A 287 -7.86 13.51 -46.71
C LYS A 287 -7.52 12.13 -47.33
N GLY A 288 -6.81 11.27 -46.59
CA GLY A 288 -6.48 9.89 -46.97
C GLY A 288 -6.11 9.02 -45.75
N SER A 289 -6.06 7.69 -45.90
CA SER A 289 -5.81 6.77 -44.77
C SER A 289 -4.31 6.48 -44.55
N VAL A 290 -4.00 5.70 -43.50
CA VAL A 290 -2.71 5.00 -43.32
C VAL A 290 -3.01 3.51 -43.12
N GLU A 291 -2.33 2.61 -43.83
CA GLU A 291 -2.64 1.16 -43.79
C GLU A 291 -2.02 0.42 -42.59
N GLY A 292 -0.90 0.94 -42.06
CA GLY A 292 -0.20 0.44 -40.87
C GLY A 292 0.00 1.55 -39.83
N ASP A 293 1.15 1.54 -39.15
CA ASP A 293 1.45 2.41 -38.02
C ASP A 293 1.76 3.87 -38.41
N ILE A 294 1.52 4.78 -37.46
CA ILE A 294 1.97 6.17 -37.48
C ILE A 294 2.91 6.43 -36.29
N TYR A 295 4.14 6.84 -36.58
CA TYR A 295 5.12 7.26 -35.58
C TYR A 295 5.60 8.70 -35.83
N VAL A 296 5.47 9.56 -34.82
CA VAL A 296 5.94 10.95 -34.86
C VAL A 296 6.70 11.29 -33.58
N GLU A 297 7.99 11.64 -33.69
CA GLU A 297 8.81 12.15 -32.60
C GLU A 297 9.28 13.57 -32.90
N LEU A 298 8.95 14.53 -32.02
CA LEU A 298 9.34 15.93 -32.09
C LEU A 298 10.08 16.30 -30.80
N ALA A 299 11.37 16.01 -30.77
CA ALA A 299 12.23 16.13 -29.59
C ALA A 299 13.32 17.21 -29.71
N GLY A 300 13.31 17.97 -30.82
CA GLY A 300 14.28 19.04 -31.07
C GLY A 300 13.95 20.38 -30.42
N ASN A 301 14.81 21.36 -30.67
CA ASN A 301 14.58 22.74 -30.26
C ASN A 301 13.63 23.45 -31.27
N ILE A 302 12.35 23.09 -31.23
CA ILE A 302 11.35 23.46 -32.23
C ILE A 302 10.41 24.55 -31.71
N THR A 303 10.27 25.66 -32.43
CA THR A 303 9.28 26.71 -32.12
C THR A 303 8.06 26.65 -33.05
N TYR A 304 6.89 26.98 -32.50
CA TYR A 304 5.60 26.93 -33.20
C TYR A 304 5.00 28.33 -33.29
N GLY A 305 4.46 28.71 -34.46
CA GLY A 305 3.93 30.06 -34.69
C GLY A 305 2.59 30.31 -33.99
N ASN A 306 1.59 29.48 -34.32
CA ASN A 306 0.21 29.76 -33.95
C ASN A 306 -0.06 29.68 -32.44
N LYS A 307 -0.90 30.57 -31.92
CA LYS A 307 -1.50 30.47 -30.57
C LYS A 307 -2.78 29.66 -30.65
N ALA A 308 -2.82 28.52 -29.96
CA ALA A 308 -3.87 27.49 -30.09
C ALA A 308 -3.88 26.80 -31.47
N GLY A 309 -2.70 26.40 -31.96
CA GLY A 309 -2.60 25.41 -33.01
C GLY A 309 -2.82 23.98 -32.48
N HIS A 310 -3.08 23.04 -33.40
CA HIS A 310 -3.48 21.66 -33.11
C HIS A 310 -2.46 20.60 -33.59
N TYR A 311 -2.36 19.53 -32.82
CA TYR A 311 -1.54 18.33 -33.08
C TYR A 311 -2.49 17.15 -33.17
N LEU A 312 -2.63 16.59 -34.37
CA LEU A 312 -3.62 15.56 -34.66
C LEU A 312 -2.85 14.30 -35.07
N VAL A 313 -2.64 13.36 -34.14
CA VAL A 313 -1.65 12.29 -34.38
C VAL A 313 -2.10 11.32 -35.46
N ALA A 314 -3.38 11.00 -35.50
CA ALA A 314 -3.98 10.22 -36.57
C ALA A 314 -4.06 10.99 -37.91
N THR A 315 -4.82 10.46 -38.86
CA THR A 315 -5.16 11.11 -40.13
C THR A 315 -6.29 12.13 -39.96
N ASN A 316 -6.38 13.14 -40.84
CA ASN A 316 -7.40 14.20 -40.74
C ASN A 316 -8.05 14.56 -42.10
N LYS A 317 -9.38 14.75 -42.09
CA LYS A 317 -10.15 15.33 -43.20
C LYS A 317 -10.18 16.87 -43.20
N ALA A 318 -9.87 17.58 -42.12
CA ALA A 318 -10.15 19.01 -42.00
C ALA A 318 -8.94 19.92 -42.27
N THR A 319 -9.18 21.08 -42.90
CA THR A 319 -8.18 22.17 -43.01
C THR A 319 -8.05 23.03 -41.77
N ALA A 320 -9.03 22.95 -40.87
CA ALA A 320 -9.28 23.84 -39.74
C ALA A 320 -10.01 23.07 -38.64
N TYR A 321 -9.85 23.48 -37.39
CA TYR A 321 -10.54 22.89 -36.23
C TYR A 321 -12.05 23.12 -36.33
N GLY A 322 -12.87 22.07 -36.15
CA GLY A 322 -14.32 22.10 -36.42
C GLY A 322 -14.76 22.50 -37.84
N GLY A 323 -13.83 22.73 -38.78
CA GLY A 323 -14.08 23.46 -40.03
C GLY A 323 -14.71 22.64 -41.15
N ASP A 324 -14.21 21.41 -41.38
CA ASP A 324 -14.81 20.44 -42.30
C ASP A 324 -15.61 19.41 -41.47
N LYS A 325 -16.93 19.56 -41.37
CA LYS A 325 -17.79 18.52 -40.76
C LYS A 325 -17.74 17.25 -41.63
N PRO A 326 -17.10 16.15 -41.18
CA PRO A 326 -16.76 15.08 -42.09
C PRO A 326 -17.95 14.16 -42.32
N SER A 327 -18.36 14.02 -43.58
CA SER A 327 -19.38 13.05 -43.98
C SER A 327 -18.75 11.79 -44.60
N GLY A 328 -19.52 10.70 -44.62
CA GLY A 328 -19.09 9.38 -45.10
C GLY A 328 -18.28 8.58 -44.07
N THR A 329 -17.65 7.50 -44.53
CA THR A 329 -16.74 6.65 -43.74
C THR A 329 -15.61 7.48 -43.13
N PRO A 330 -15.16 7.22 -41.88
CA PRO A 330 -13.94 7.84 -41.34
C PRO A 330 -12.70 7.58 -42.21
N LEU A 331 -11.63 8.34 -41.97
CA LEU A 331 -10.30 7.95 -42.45
C LEU A 331 -9.72 6.90 -41.50
N GLU A 332 -8.99 5.95 -42.05
CA GLU A 332 -8.51 4.77 -41.32
C GLU A 332 -7.04 4.92 -40.95
N VAL A 333 -6.67 4.41 -39.76
CA VAL A 333 -5.28 4.03 -39.43
C VAL A 333 -5.30 2.54 -39.09
N GLY A 334 -4.71 1.70 -39.94
CA GLY A 334 -4.75 0.24 -39.78
C GLY A 334 -3.83 -0.31 -38.69
N GLY A 335 -2.79 0.45 -38.31
CA GLY A 335 -1.90 0.13 -37.18
C GLY A 335 -2.09 1.06 -35.98
N ASN A 336 -1.02 1.19 -35.20
CA ASN A 336 -0.92 2.02 -34.00
C ASN A 336 -0.62 3.48 -34.34
N VAL A 337 -0.85 4.38 -33.39
CA VAL A 337 -0.62 5.82 -33.51
C VAL A 337 0.24 6.25 -32.33
N THR A 338 1.43 6.81 -32.59
CA THR A 338 2.37 7.26 -31.54
C THR A 338 2.84 8.68 -31.79
N LEU A 339 2.62 9.56 -30.81
CA LEU A 339 3.27 10.87 -30.71
C LEU A 339 4.21 10.91 -29.51
N ILE A 340 5.42 11.40 -29.72
CA ILE A 340 6.34 11.80 -28.65
C ILE A 340 6.69 13.27 -28.86
N LEU A 341 6.30 14.13 -27.91
CA LEU A 341 6.76 15.52 -27.82
C LEU A 341 7.77 15.65 -26.68
N ASP A 342 8.97 16.13 -26.97
CA ASP A 342 9.91 16.64 -25.97
C ASP A 342 10.00 18.16 -26.11
N GLY A 343 8.91 18.81 -25.71
CA GLY A 343 8.58 20.19 -26.07
C GLY A 343 9.45 21.29 -25.43
N PRO A 344 9.27 22.54 -25.90
CA PRO A 344 10.43 23.29 -26.38
C PRO A 344 10.91 24.40 -25.46
N VAL A 345 11.85 25.21 -25.96
CA VAL A 345 12.32 26.44 -25.33
C VAL A 345 11.18 27.35 -24.86
N THR A 346 11.37 27.93 -23.68
CA THR A 346 10.47 28.87 -23.01
C THR A 346 9.95 29.95 -23.97
N GLY A 347 8.63 30.04 -24.10
CA GLY A 347 7.94 31.07 -24.89
C GLY A 347 7.24 30.59 -26.17
N THR A 348 7.31 29.31 -26.52
CA THR A 348 6.41 28.73 -27.54
C THR A 348 4.96 28.81 -27.10
N ALA A 349 4.05 29.13 -28.03
CA ALA A 349 2.63 29.17 -27.74
C ALA A 349 2.06 27.78 -27.45
N PRO A 350 1.14 27.62 -26.49
CA PRO A 350 0.54 26.33 -26.16
C PRO A 350 -0.30 25.79 -27.32
N GLN A 351 -0.28 24.47 -27.47
CA GLN A 351 -0.90 23.73 -28.56
C GLN A 351 -1.87 22.68 -28.01
N ASN A 352 -2.94 22.37 -28.73
CA ASN A 352 -3.90 21.34 -28.34
C ASN A 352 -3.52 19.99 -28.98
N ILE A 353 -3.49 18.91 -28.20
CA ILE A 353 -2.89 17.63 -28.60
C ILE A 353 -3.95 16.52 -28.56
N VAL A 354 -4.22 15.91 -29.71
CA VAL A 354 -5.31 14.95 -29.91
C VAL A 354 -4.79 13.69 -30.61
N GLY A 355 -4.99 12.53 -29.98
CA GLY A 355 -4.67 11.22 -30.55
C GLY A 355 -5.46 10.90 -31.82
N ALA A 356 -6.75 10.58 -31.66
CA ALA A 356 -7.68 10.29 -32.76
C ALA A 356 -8.60 11.49 -33.05
N TYR A 357 -8.62 11.95 -34.32
CA TYR A 357 -9.38 13.14 -34.75
C TYR A 357 -10.07 12.86 -36.09
N ASN A 358 -11.40 12.66 -36.05
CA ASN A 358 -12.22 12.28 -37.20
C ASN A 358 -11.70 11.05 -37.96
N SER A 359 -11.10 10.11 -37.21
CA SER A 359 -10.33 8.98 -37.70
C SER A 359 -10.60 7.70 -36.90
N HIS A 360 -10.76 6.56 -37.57
CA HIS A 360 -10.86 5.26 -36.93
C HIS A 360 -9.45 4.63 -36.87
N VAL A 361 -8.91 4.49 -35.66
CA VAL A 361 -7.64 3.81 -35.39
C VAL A 361 -7.92 2.35 -35.03
N LYS A 362 -7.27 1.42 -35.73
CA LYS A 362 -7.42 -0.02 -35.52
C LYS A 362 -6.45 -0.60 -34.48
N GLY A 363 -5.27 0.00 -34.33
CA GLY A 363 -4.32 -0.30 -33.26
C GLY A 363 -4.52 0.56 -32.02
N ASN A 364 -3.45 0.71 -31.24
CA ASN A 364 -3.40 1.52 -30.03
C ASN A 364 -3.08 3.00 -30.33
N VAL A 365 -3.42 3.90 -29.40
CA VAL A 365 -3.08 5.33 -29.46
C VAL A 365 -2.20 5.73 -28.27
N THR A 366 -0.95 6.11 -28.52
CA THR A 366 0.01 6.56 -27.51
C THR A 366 0.37 8.03 -27.73
N VAL A 367 0.20 8.86 -26.70
CA VAL A 367 0.54 10.29 -26.73
C VAL A 367 1.42 10.63 -25.53
N GLN A 368 2.72 10.84 -25.78
CA GLN A 368 3.68 11.28 -24.77
C GLN A 368 4.03 12.76 -24.95
N VAL A 369 3.95 13.53 -23.85
CA VAL A 369 4.29 14.96 -23.79
C VAL A 369 5.22 15.19 -22.60
N LYS A 370 6.53 14.98 -22.82
CA LYS A 370 7.57 14.97 -21.77
C LYS A 370 7.76 16.33 -21.11
N ALA A 371 7.74 17.39 -21.91
CA ALA A 371 7.92 18.78 -21.50
C ALA A 371 7.27 19.73 -22.54
N GLY A 372 7.17 21.02 -22.21
CA GLY A 372 6.64 22.06 -23.10
C GLY A 372 5.33 22.67 -22.59
N TYR A 373 4.56 23.27 -23.51
CA TYR A 373 3.30 23.95 -23.22
C TYR A 373 2.17 23.35 -24.06
N ALA A 374 1.18 22.76 -23.42
CA ALA A 374 -0.05 22.24 -24.01
C ALA A 374 -1.25 23.12 -23.62
N ILE A 375 -2.36 23.01 -24.36
CA ILE A 375 -3.68 23.47 -23.94
C ILE A 375 -4.33 22.33 -23.14
N GLY A 376 -4.74 21.27 -23.83
CA GLY A 376 -5.10 19.97 -23.26
C GLY A 376 -4.33 18.84 -23.95
N ILE A 377 -4.46 17.63 -23.41
CA ILE A 377 -3.92 16.40 -24.00
C ILE A 377 -5.04 15.37 -24.00
N GLU A 378 -5.56 15.00 -25.18
CA GLU A 378 -6.78 14.21 -25.34
C GLU A 378 -6.54 12.98 -26.21
N GLY A 379 -7.05 11.82 -25.79
CA GLY A 379 -7.00 10.61 -26.62
C GLY A 379 -7.86 10.68 -27.88
N MET A 380 -9.00 11.38 -27.83
CA MET A 380 -10.01 11.43 -28.91
C MET A 380 -10.78 12.75 -28.91
N ARG A 381 -11.20 13.26 -30.08
CA ARG A 381 -11.96 14.53 -30.19
C ARG A 381 -12.90 14.58 -31.41
N GLU A 382 -13.77 15.59 -31.47
CA GLU A 382 -14.71 15.94 -32.55
C GLU A 382 -15.88 14.95 -32.68
N ASP A 383 -16.08 14.30 -33.83
CA ASP A 383 -17.27 13.48 -34.11
C ASP A 383 -17.08 12.04 -33.58
N PRO A 384 -17.84 11.57 -32.58
CA PRO A 384 -17.70 10.21 -32.04
C PRO A 384 -18.08 9.09 -33.00
N THR A 385 -18.69 9.41 -34.14
CA THR A 385 -18.99 8.46 -35.23
C THR A 385 -17.86 8.37 -36.26
N GLN A 386 -16.81 9.20 -36.11
CA GLN A 386 -15.62 9.20 -36.96
C GLN A 386 -14.36 8.90 -36.14
N SER A 387 -14.22 9.50 -34.95
CA SER A 387 -13.16 9.26 -33.97
C SER A 387 -13.44 7.99 -33.16
N ILE A 388 -12.76 6.90 -33.50
CA ILE A 388 -12.93 5.56 -32.89
C ILE A 388 -11.55 4.95 -32.68
N VAL A 389 -11.34 4.25 -31.56
CA VAL A 389 -10.11 3.48 -31.31
C VAL A 389 -10.49 2.04 -30.96
N ASP A 390 -10.04 1.06 -31.75
CA ASP A 390 -10.33 -0.35 -31.46
C ASP A 390 -9.38 -0.95 -30.40
N GLY A 391 -8.16 -0.41 -30.28
CA GLY A 391 -7.15 -0.80 -29.29
C GLY A 391 -7.17 -0.01 -27.97
N ASP A 392 -6.03 -0.03 -27.27
CA ASP A 392 -5.79 0.73 -26.03
C ASP A 392 -5.45 2.21 -26.32
N ILE A 393 -5.72 3.10 -25.35
CA ILE A 393 -5.19 4.48 -25.34
C ILE A 393 -4.24 4.65 -24.15
N HIS A 394 -3.07 5.24 -24.40
CA HIS A 394 -2.07 5.59 -23.39
C HIS A 394 -1.65 7.06 -23.50
N ILE A 395 -2.02 7.87 -22.51
CA ILE A 395 -1.58 9.26 -22.37
C ILE A 395 -0.46 9.34 -21.34
N ILE A 396 0.65 10.00 -21.67
CA ILE A 396 1.82 10.16 -20.79
C ILE A 396 2.18 11.64 -20.74
N ALA A 397 1.86 12.33 -19.65
CA ALA A 397 2.21 13.73 -19.46
C ALA A 397 3.37 13.87 -18.46
N GLY A 398 4.38 14.65 -18.83
CA GLY A 398 5.63 14.72 -18.08
C GLY A 398 6.58 13.56 -18.38
N ASP A 399 7.72 13.54 -17.70
CA ASP A 399 8.72 12.48 -17.81
C ASP A 399 9.50 12.37 -16.48
N PRO A 400 9.71 11.16 -15.92
CA PRO A 400 10.45 10.98 -14.68
C PRO A 400 11.92 11.46 -14.76
N ALA A 401 12.49 11.63 -15.96
CA ALA A 401 13.81 12.23 -16.13
C ALA A 401 13.85 13.75 -15.86
N TYR A 402 12.69 14.42 -15.75
CA TYR A 402 12.57 15.88 -15.57
C TYR A 402 12.02 16.30 -14.21
N GLU A 403 11.79 15.37 -13.28
CA GLU A 403 11.34 15.67 -11.92
C GLU A 403 12.34 16.59 -11.18
N GLY A 404 11.83 17.62 -10.52
CA GLY A 404 12.61 18.65 -9.84
C GLY A 404 13.35 19.63 -10.76
N THR A 405 13.32 19.43 -12.09
CA THR A 405 13.95 20.32 -13.07
C THR A 405 13.01 21.46 -13.48
N ASP A 406 13.51 22.39 -14.31
CA ASP A 406 12.67 23.46 -14.90
C ASP A 406 12.06 23.05 -16.26
N ARG A 407 12.24 21.79 -16.70
CA ARG A 407 11.59 21.24 -17.91
C ARG A 407 10.16 20.78 -17.60
N ILE A 408 9.29 21.74 -17.32
CA ILE A 408 7.87 21.47 -17.03
C ILE A 408 7.09 21.01 -18.28
N CYS A 409 6.09 20.18 -18.07
CA CYS A 409 4.95 19.94 -18.95
C CYS A 409 3.78 20.78 -18.44
N ARG A 410 3.61 21.98 -19.01
CA ARG A 410 2.61 22.96 -18.60
C ARG A 410 1.31 22.72 -19.36
N ILE A 411 0.24 22.34 -18.65
CA ILE A 411 -1.13 22.25 -19.19
C ILE A 411 -1.81 23.60 -18.94
N ALA A 412 -2.43 24.23 -19.94
CA ALA A 412 -2.84 25.64 -19.88
C ALA A 412 -4.36 25.85 -20.09
N ALA A 413 -4.89 26.89 -19.44
CA ALA A 413 -6.33 27.10 -19.27
C ALA A 413 -7.01 25.93 -18.52
N ASN A 414 -8.29 25.69 -18.76
CA ASN A 414 -9.14 24.71 -18.09
C ASN A 414 -9.39 23.45 -18.94
N TRP A 415 -8.41 23.08 -19.77
CA TRP A 415 -8.45 21.90 -20.65
C TRP A 415 -7.63 20.77 -20.05
N ASP A 416 -8.27 19.62 -19.86
CA ASP A 416 -7.72 18.55 -19.01
C ASP A 416 -6.76 17.61 -19.77
N ILE A 417 -6.15 16.70 -19.02
CA ILE A 417 -5.53 15.50 -19.57
C ILE A 417 -6.63 14.42 -19.66
N VAL A 418 -7.18 14.18 -20.85
CA VAL A 418 -8.32 13.28 -21.08
C VAL A 418 -7.88 11.98 -21.77
N GLY A 419 -8.13 10.85 -21.12
CA GLY A 419 -7.77 9.52 -21.63
C GLY A 419 -8.63 9.08 -22.83
N ALA A 420 -9.95 9.09 -22.67
CA ALA A 420 -10.90 8.79 -23.75
C ALA A 420 -11.97 9.88 -23.88
N GLY A 421 -12.16 10.37 -25.11
CA GLY A 421 -13.08 11.45 -25.44
C GLY A 421 -12.59 12.85 -25.01
N GLU A 422 -13.53 13.80 -24.89
CA GLU A 422 -13.24 15.22 -24.61
C GLU A 422 -14.28 15.86 -23.67
N LYS A 423 -13.87 16.96 -23.01
CA LYS A 423 -14.66 17.74 -22.02
C LYS A 423 -15.90 18.43 -22.61
N ILE A 424 -15.93 18.71 -23.93
CA ILE A 424 -16.97 19.53 -24.58
C ILE A 424 -17.60 18.83 -25.80
N ASN A 425 -17.92 17.53 -25.66
CA ASN A 425 -18.66 16.81 -26.68
C ASN A 425 -20.13 17.28 -26.77
N LEU A 426 -20.45 18.05 -27.81
CA LEU A 426 -21.79 18.58 -28.10
C LEU A 426 -22.59 17.74 -29.12
N THR A 427 -22.13 16.53 -29.47
CA THR A 427 -22.77 15.69 -30.51
C THR A 427 -23.94 14.86 -29.99
N GLY A 428 -23.99 14.57 -28.68
CA GLY A 428 -24.96 13.66 -28.07
C GLY A 428 -24.65 12.17 -28.27
N SER A 429 -23.50 11.83 -28.87
CA SER A 429 -22.96 10.46 -28.98
C SER A 429 -21.74 10.30 -28.08
N LEU A 430 -21.40 9.07 -27.67
CA LEU A 430 -20.20 8.79 -26.88
C LEU A 430 -19.06 8.28 -27.79
N PHE A 431 -17.81 8.70 -27.52
CA PHE A 431 -16.62 8.13 -28.18
C PHE A 431 -16.47 6.64 -27.83
N GLN A 432 -15.85 5.84 -28.71
CA GLN A 432 -15.73 4.39 -28.52
C GLN A 432 -14.25 3.96 -28.44
N VAL A 433 -13.90 3.28 -27.35
CA VAL A 433 -12.59 2.65 -27.13
C VAL A 433 -12.77 1.15 -26.89
N GLY A 434 -12.23 0.32 -27.79
CA GLY A 434 -12.32 -1.14 -27.72
C GLY A 434 -11.38 -1.78 -26.70
N GLY A 435 -10.25 -1.14 -26.40
CA GLY A 435 -9.31 -1.54 -25.36
C GLY A 435 -9.50 -0.81 -24.03
N ASN A 436 -8.37 -0.63 -23.36
CA ASN A 436 -8.20 0.02 -22.05
C ASN A 436 -7.76 1.47 -22.23
N VAL A 437 -7.86 2.26 -21.16
CA VAL A 437 -7.33 3.62 -21.11
C VAL A 437 -6.33 3.73 -19.96
N THR A 438 -5.12 4.18 -20.24
CA THR A 438 -4.07 4.45 -19.25
C THR A 438 -3.63 5.91 -19.33
N ILE A 439 -3.51 6.57 -18.18
CA ILE A 439 -2.93 7.91 -18.06
C ILE A 439 -1.80 7.85 -17.03
N ASP A 440 -0.58 8.24 -17.41
CA ASP A 440 0.54 8.48 -16.48
C ASP A 440 0.85 9.99 -16.42
N THR A 441 0.96 10.55 -15.20
CA THR A 441 1.45 11.92 -14.98
C THR A 441 2.61 11.95 -13.97
N TYR A 442 3.59 12.83 -14.19
CA TYR A 442 4.82 12.96 -13.40
C TYR A 442 4.95 14.34 -12.73
N GLU A 443 5.93 14.53 -11.83
CA GLU A 443 6.05 15.74 -11.00
C GLU A 443 6.23 17.02 -11.83
N ASN A 444 6.86 16.91 -12.99
CA ASN A 444 7.04 18.04 -13.89
C ASN A 444 5.75 18.45 -14.64
N VAL A 445 4.59 17.83 -14.38
CA VAL A 445 3.27 18.26 -14.89
C VAL A 445 2.66 19.33 -13.99
N TRP A 446 2.33 20.49 -14.58
CA TRP A 446 1.76 21.64 -13.86
C TRP A 446 0.58 22.29 -14.60
N GLY A 447 -0.55 22.45 -13.92
CA GLY A 447 -1.75 23.19 -14.36
C GLY A 447 -1.71 24.69 -14.05
N TRP A 448 -0.76 25.12 -13.21
CA TRP A 448 -0.39 26.52 -12.98
C TRP A 448 1.11 26.73 -13.20
N ASP A 449 1.65 27.93 -12.97
CA ASP A 449 3.08 28.17 -13.11
C ASP A 449 3.83 27.62 -11.89
N LYS A 450 5.03 27.05 -12.09
CA LYS A 450 5.88 26.51 -11.01
C LYS A 450 6.12 27.58 -9.93
N ASP A 451 6.03 27.18 -8.66
CA ASP A 451 6.01 28.05 -7.46
C ASP A 451 4.85 29.07 -7.37
N GLY A 452 3.91 29.05 -8.32
CA GLY A 452 2.72 29.90 -8.36
C GLY A 452 1.52 29.37 -7.59
N THR A 453 0.39 30.08 -7.70
CA THR A 453 -0.92 29.67 -7.16
C THR A 453 -1.85 29.17 -8.27
N PRO A 454 -2.71 28.16 -8.01
CA PRO A 454 -3.71 27.70 -8.96
C PRO A 454 -4.72 28.78 -9.34
N ALA A 455 -5.30 28.63 -10.53
CA ALA A 455 -6.41 29.45 -11.03
C ALA A 455 -7.76 29.03 -10.40
N ASN A 456 -8.83 29.75 -10.75
CA ASN A 456 -10.19 29.41 -10.32
C ASN A 456 -10.73 28.10 -10.95
N ASP A 457 -10.15 27.70 -12.08
CA ASP A 457 -10.57 26.62 -12.97
C ASP A 457 -9.27 26.11 -13.65
N PRO A 458 -8.37 25.40 -12.91
CA PRO A 458 -7.19 24.75 -13.47
C PRO A 458 -7.55 23.51 -14.31
N PRO A 459 -6.59 22.89 -15.01
CA PRO A 459 -6.82 21.62 -15.69
C PRO A 459 -6.75 20.44 -14.71
N GLY A 460 -7.59 19.42 -14.91
CA GLY A 460 -7.60 18.16 -14.17
C GLY A 460 -7.05 16.97 -14.98
N ILE A 461 -7.28 15.76 -14.46
CA ILE A 461 -7.13 14.49 -15.20
C ILE A 461 -8.51 13.84 -15.34
N VAL A 462 -8.90 13.41 -16.54
CA VAL A 462 -10.16 12.71 -16.80
C VAL A 462 -9.89 11.37 -17.50
N GLY A 463 -10.20 10.26 -16.85
CA GLY A 463 -10.04 8.91 -17.43
C GLY A 463 -10.91 8.70 -18.67
N ALA A 464 -12.23 8.89 -18.54
CA ALA A 464 -13.19 8.82 -19.64
C ALA A 464 -14.19 9.99 -19.58
N GLY A 465 -14.17 10.87 -20.58
CA GLY A 465 -15.07 12.03 -20.73
C GLY A 465 -15.90 11.92 -22.01
N SER A 466 -17.23 11.84 -21.87
CA SER A 466 -18.16 11.56 -22.97
C SER A 466 -17.80 10.29 -23.79
N ALA A 467 -17.35 9.21 -23.13
CA ALA A 467 -16.81 8.01 -23.79
C ALA A 467 -17.34 6.68 -23.23
N THR A 468 -17.40 5.67 -24.10
CA THR A 468 -17.56 4.24 -23.78
C THR A 468 -16.21 3.56 -23.93
N VAL A 469 -15.67 3.03 -22.83
CA VAL A 469 -14.43 2.25 -22.78
C VAL A 469 -14.79 0.80 -22.50
N ALA A 470 -14.44 -0.14 -23.38
CA ALA A 470 -14.78 -1.56 -23.17
C ALA A 470 -13.87 -2.24 -22.13
N GLY A 471 -12.58 -1.87 -22.08
CA GLY A 471 -11.61 -2.32 -21.09
C GLY A 471 -11.70 -1.57 -19.75
N LYS A 472 -10.58 -1.53 -19.02
CA LYS A 472 -10.43 -0.77 -17.77
C LYS A 472 -9.95 0.66 -18.01
N VAL A 473 -10.14 1.53 -17.02
CA VAL A 473 -9.45 2.83 -16.89
C VAL A 473 -8.36 2.71 -15.81
N THR A 474 -7.18 3.26 -16.05
CA THR A 474 -6.08 3.33 -15.07
C THR A 474 -5.44 4.72 -15.12
N ILE A 475 -5.40 5.43 -13.99
CA ILE A 475 -4.74 6.73 -13.86
C ILE A 475 -3.63 6.59 -12.82
N ASN A 476 -2.39 6.93 -13.19
CA ASN A 476 -1.21 6.92 -12.33
C ASN A 476 -0.66 8.35 -12.22
N ALA A 477 -1.08 9.09 -11.19
CA ALA A 477 -0.63 10.45 -10.96
C ALA A 477 0.47 10.49 -9.90
N LYS A 478 1.69 10.90 -10.28
CA LYS A 478 2.89 10.90 -9.43
C LYS A 478 3.43 12.34 -9.34
N GLY A 479 3.25 12.99 -8.20
CA GLY A 479 3.76 14.34 -7.95
C GLY A 479 3.14 15.47 -8.79
N SER A 480 2.18 15.19 -9.68
CA SER A 480 1.64 16.19 -10.61
C SER A 480 0.73 17.22 -9.93
N HIS A 481 0.73 18.46 -10.45
CA HIS A 481 0.10 19.63 -9.86
C HIS A 481 -1.09 20.11 -10.71
N LEU A 482 -2.32 19.76 -10.34
CA LEU A 482 -3.55 19.88 -11.18
C LEU A 482 -4.78 20.25 -10.32
N GLU A 483 -5.99 20.39 -10.90
CA GLU A 483 -7.21 20.59 -10.09
C GLU A 483 -7.66 19.28 -9.42
N ASP A 484 -7.99 18.26 -10.20
CA ASP A 484 -8.61 17.04 -9.71
C ASP A 484 -8.20 15.80 -10.53
N ILE A 485 -8.69 14.63 -10.09
CA ILE A 485 -8.56 13.36 -10.79
C ILE A 485 -9.93 12.70 -10.88
N VAL A 486 -10.51 12.68 -12.08
CA VAL A 486 -11.82 12.12 -12.39
C VAL A 486 -11.66 10.78 -13.11
N GLY A 487 -12.25 9.70 -12.57
CA GLY A 487 -12.17 8.37 -13.19
C GLY A 487 -13.06 8.26 -14.44
N ALA A 488 -14.33 8.63 -14.31
CA ALA A 488 -15.24 8.86 -15.43
C ALA A 488 -16.12 10.10 -15.18
N ASP A 489 -16.29 10.90 -16.23
CA ASP A 489 -16.95 12.21 -16.20
C ASP A 489 -18.28 12.23 -16.99
N ASN A 490 -19.16 13.18 -16.66
CA ASN A 490 -20.45 13.42 -17.32
C ASN A 490 -20.53 14.74 -18.11
N THR A 491 -19.46 15.55 -18.17
CA THR A 491 -19.46 16.79 -18.96
C THR A 491 -19.55 16.54 -20.48
N GLY A 492 -20.02 17.54 -21.22
CA GLY A 492 -20.34 17.43 -22.64
C GLY A 492 -21.64 16.66 -22.89
N THR A 493 -21.56 15.33 -22.90
CA THR A 493 -22.66 14.40 -23.14
C THR A 493 -22.78 13.41 -21.97
N SER A 494 -23.97 13.31 -21.38
CA SER A 494 -24.20 12.51 -20.18
C SER A 494 -24.04 11.00 -20.40
N GLY A 495 -23.17 10.35 -19.62
CA GLY A 495 -23.19 8.89 -19.45
C GLY A 495 -21.94 8.12 -19.87
N SER A 496 -20.73 8.65 -19.62
CA SER A 496 -19.50 7.88 -19.82
C SER A 496 -19.54 6.54 -19.07
N SER A 497 -19.06 5.48 -19.72
CA SER A 497 -19.13 4.12 -19.19
C SER A 497 -17.85 3.35 -19.42
N VAL A 498 -17.38 2.67 -18.38
CA VAL A 498 -16.21 1.80 -18.39
C VAL A 498 -16.69 0.36 -18.21
N GLY A 499 -16.33 -0.55 -19.10
CA GLY A 499 -16.75 -1.95 -19.07
C GLY A 499 -15.98 -2.78 -18.04
N GLY A 500 -14.72 -2.43 -17.80
CA GLY A 500 -13.87 -3.01 -16.76
C GLY A 500 -13.87 -2.21 -15.46
N ASP A 501 -12.69 -2.22 -14.85
CA ASP A 501 -12.36 -1.65 -13.55
C ASP A 501 -11.95 -0.16 -13.71
N ILE A 502 -12.05 0.65 -12.65
CA ILE A 502 -11.42 1.98 -12.60
C ILE A 502 -10.39 2.00 -11.48
N LEU A 503 -9.11 2.17 -11.84
CA LEU A 503 -7.99 2.24 -10.92
C LEU A 503 -7.37 3.64 -10.92
N ILE A 504 -7.32 4.31 -9.77
CA ILE A 504 -6.65 5.59 -9.58
C ILE A 504 -5.52 5.40 -8.57
N ASN A 505 -4.28 5.56 -9.02
CA ASN A 505 -3.07 5.55 -8.20
C ASN A 505 -2.55 7.00 -8.11
N ALA A 506 -2.79 7.67 -6.98
CA ALA A 506 -2.31 9.01 -6.70
C ALA A 506 -1.19 8.96 -5.66
N GLN A 507 0.02 9.40 -6.04
CA GLN A 507 1.18 9.47 -5.16
C GLN A 507 1.73 10.89 -5.11
N ASN A 508 1.76 11.50 -3.91
CA ASN A 508 2.26 12.85 -3.65
C ASN A 508 1.68 13.94 -4.57
N VAL A 509 0.44 13.77 -5.05
CA VAL A 509 -0.24 14.71 -5.95
C VAL A 509 -0.58 16.03 -5.25
N ASP A 510 -0.71 17.12 -6.02
CA ASP A 510 -1.19 18.40 -5.54
C ASP A 510 -2.44 18.82 -6.33
N LEU A 511 -3.61 18.69 -5.70
CA LEU A 511 -4.94 18.85 -6.29
C LEU A 511 -5.65 20.09 -5.70
N ARG A 512 -5.57 21.22 -6.41
CA ARG A 512 -6.05 22.53 -5.92
C ARG A 512 -6.53 23.49 -7.00
N ASN A 513 -7.64 24.17 -6.74
CA ASN A 513 -8.05 25.44 -7.35
C ASN A 513 -7.84 26.63 -6.38
N SER A 514 -8.15 27.85 -6.83
CA SER A 514 -7.95 29.08 -6.03
C SER A 514 -8.81 29.17 -4.76
N TYR A 515 -9.89 28.39 -4.66
CA TYR A 515 -10.75 28.29 -3.48
C TYR A 515 -10.29 27.18 -2.52
N ASN A 516 -9.59 26.16 -3.03
CA ASN A 516 -9.30 24.87 -2.38
C ASN A 516 -10.56 24.06 -2.03
N GLU A 517 -11.70 24.39 -2.65
CA GLU A 517 -12.96 23.66 -2.52
C GLU A 517 -13.09 22.63 -3.65
N LYS A 518 -13.42 21.38 -3.31
CA LYS A 518 -13.73 20.24 -4.22
C LYS A 518 -12.62 19.70 -5.13
N SER A 519 -11.48 20.38 -5.26
CA SER A 519 -10.27 19.88 -5.94
C SER A 519 -9.79 18.58 -5.28
N GLY A 520 -9.94 17.42 -5.92
CA GLY A 520 -9.73 16.12 -5.25
C GLY A 520 -9.85 14.92 -6.17
N ILE A 521 -10.22 13.75 -5.63
CA ILE A 521 -10.38 12.53 -6.43
C ILE A 521 -11.87 12.20 -6.56
N LEU A 522 -12.36 12.10 -7.80
CA LEU A 522 -13.77 11.85 -8.15
C LEU A 522 -13.86 10.60 -9.04
N PRO A 523 -13.85 9.37 -8.49
CA PRO A 523 -13.72 8.15 -9.30
C PRO A 523 -14.85 7.95 -10.31
N LEU A 524 -16.06 8.43 -10.00
CA LEU A 524 -17.24 8.38 -10.84
C LEU A 524 -18.11 9.62 -10.59
N LEU A 525 -18.38 10.43 -11.61
CA LEU A 525 -19.35 11.53 -11.54
C LEU A 525 -20.79 11.08 -11.84
N SER A 526 -21.76 11.97 -11.56
CA SER A 526 -23.20 11.64 -11.58
C SER A 526 -23.66 11.09 -12.93
N GLY A 527 -24.23 9.88 -12.93
CA GLY A 527 -24.71 9.20 -14.13
C GLY A 527 -23.63 8.50 -14.98
N THR A 528 -22.38 8.44 -14.51
CA THR A 528 -21.33 7.58 -15.09
C THR A 528 -21.38 6.17 -14.50
N LYS A 529 -20.67 5.21 -15.13
CA LYS A 529 -20.64 3.82 -14.65
C LYS A 529 -19.25 3.17 -14.77
N ALA A 530 -18.83 2.46 -13.72
CA ALA A 530 -17.84 1.38 -13.80
C ALA A 530 -18.54 0.01 -13.93
N GLY A 531 -18.00 -0.87 -14.76
CA GLY A 531 -18.56 -2.19 -15.04
C GLY A 531 -18.22 -3.23 -13.97
N LYS A 532 -17.12 -3.01 -13.26
CA LYS A 532 -16.59 -3.86 -12.18
C LYS A 532 -16.19 -3.01 -10.96
N ASP A 533 -15.03 -3.30 -10.35
CA ASP A 533 -14.52 -2.66 -9.15
C ASP A 533 -13.97 -1.24 -9.43
N VAL A 534 -13.96 -0.41 -8.39
CA VAL A 534 -13.33 0.92 -8.38
C VAL A 534 -12.35 1.04 -7.22
N THR A 535 -11.08 1.24 -7.53
CA THR A 535 -9.99 1.32 -6.54
C THR A 535 -9.31 2.68 -6.59
N VAL A 536 -9.20 3.34 -5.43
CA VAL A 536 -8.39 4.56 -5.25
C VAL A 536 -7.26 4.26 -4.28
N ASN A 537 -6.02 4.34 -4.74
CA ASN A 537 -4.82 4.27 -3.92
C ASN A 537 -4.25 5.69 -3.78
N LEU A 538 -4.20 6.22 -2.55
CA LEU A 538 -3.63 7.52 -2.22
C LEU A 538 -2.43 7.35 -1.28
N ASP A 539 -1.22 7.53 -1.80
CA ASP A 539 0.00 7.70 -1.01
C ASP A 539 0.40 9.17 -0.96
N SER A 540 0.11 9.83 0.17
CA SER A 540 0.54 11.21 0.41
C SER A 540 -0.03 12.24 -0.60
N GLY A 541 0.30 13.52 -0.44
CA GLY A 541 -0.18 14.61 -1.30
C GLY A 541 -1.15 15.59 -0.62
N LEU A 542 -1.75 16.48 -1.42
CA LEU A 542 -2.58 17.60 -0.99
C LEU A 542 -3.87 17.64 -1.82
N LEU A 543 -5.04 17.60 -1.18
CA LEU A 543 -6.36 17.55 -1.85
C LEU A 543 -7.49 17.98 -0.91
N SER A 544 -8.68 18.29 -1.42
CA SER A 544 -9.87 18.57 -0.58
C SER A 544 -10.58 17.32 -0.07
N GLY A 545 -10.68 16.26 -0.88
CA GLY A 545 -11.44 15.05 -0.54
C GLY A 545 -11.41 13.95 -1.59
N ILE A 546 -12.11 12.85 -1.30
CA ILE A 546 -12.36 11.74 -2.24
C ILE A 546 -13.88 11.50 -2.29
N TYR A 547 -14.46 11.52 -3.49
CA TYR A 547 -15.91 11.66 -3.68
C TYR A 547 -16.49 10.50 -4.50
N GLY A 548 -16.57 9.30 -3.91
CA GLY A 548 -17.02 8.06 -4.57
C GLY A 548 -18.53 7.91 -4.82
N TYR A 549 -19.36 8.87 -4.42
CA TYR A 549 -20.83 8.76 -4.42
C TYR A 549 -21.55 9.26 -5.68
N GLY A 550 -20.82 9.59 -6.76
CA GLY A 550 -21.41 10.17 -7.97
C GLY A 550 -22.09 9.16 -8.90
N GLY A 551 -21.33 8.21 -9.45
CA GLY A 551 -21.83 7.23 -10.42
C GLY A 551 -22.08 5.82 -9.86
N THR A 552 -22.37 4.89 -10.77
CA THR A 552 -22.68 3.48 -10.46
C THR A 552 -21.43 2.60 -10.55
N VAL A 553 -21.16 1.82 -9.51
CA VAL A 553 -20.15 0.75 -9.51
C VAL A 553 -20.82 -0.60 -9.84
N GLY A 554 -20.11 -1.51 -10.52
CA GLY A 554 -20.61 -2.84 -10.88
C GLY A 554 -20.09 -3.98 -10.00
N GLY A 555 -19.00 -3.73 -9.27
CA GLY A 555 -18.42 -4.58 -8.24
C GLY A 555 -18.33 -3.84 -6.90
N ASN A 556 -17.14 -3.77 -6.34
CA ASN A 556 -16.83 -3.16 -5.05
C ASN A 556 -16.18 -1.78 -5.23
N MET A 557 -16.22 -0.94 -4.19
CA MET A 557 -15.32 0.21 -4.08
C MET A 557 -14.32 0.00 -2.95
N GLU A 558 -13.05 0.25 -3.22
CA GLU A 558 -12.00 0.24 -2.22
C GLU A 558 -11.17 1.54 -2.30
N ILE A 559 -11.00 2.20 -1.16
CA ILE A 559 -10.19 3.40 -1.02
C ILE A 559 -9.07 3.09 -0.03
N ASN A 560 -7.85 3.02 -0.53
CA ASN A 560 -6.62 2.72 0.21
C ASN A 560 -5.86 4.02 0.45
N ILE A 561 -5.68 4.40 1.70
CA ILE A 561 -4.94 5.59 2.12
C ILE A 561 -3.67 5.15 2.85
N THR A 562 -2.53 5.66 2.41
CA THR A 562 -1.20 5.39 2.94
C THR A 562 -0.36 6.67 3.00
N GLY A 563 0.81 6.63 3.64
CA GLY A 563 1.71 7.79 3.71
C GLY A 563 1.13 8.94 4.54
N THR A 564 1.34 10.19 4.11
CA THR A 564 0.92 11.39 4.87
C THR A 564 0.10 12.40 4.04
N PRO A 565 -1.08 12.02 3.51
CA PRO A 565 -1.90 12.93 2.72
C PRO A 565 -2.56 13.99 3.61
N LYS A 566 -2.70 15.21 3.09
CA LYS A 566 -3.27 16.35 3.79
C LYS A 566 -4.56 16.82 3.10
N PHE A 567 -5.65 16.77 3.84
CA PHE A 567 -6.94 17.30 3.42
C PHE A 567 -6.99 18.82 3.67
N THR A 568 -7.33 19.61 2.65
CA THR A 568 -7.28 21.09 2.65
C THR A 568 -8.56 21.74 3.12
N ASP A 569 -9.69 21.17 2.73
CA ASP A 569 -11.05 21.57 3.06
C ASP A 569 -11.44 20.96 4.42
N ASP A 570 -11.94 21.78 5.36
CA ASP A 570 -12.29 21.35 6.72
C ASP A 570 -13.76 20.87 6.84
N GLU A 571 -14.46 20.76 5.71
CA GLU A 571 -15.83 20.26 5.59
C GLU A 571 -16.01 19.11 4.58
N ALA A 572 -15.10 18.95 3.62
CA ALA A 572 -15.00 17.76 2.77
C ALA A 572 -14.49 16.53 3.53
N GLY A 573 -14.32 15.41 2.81
CA GLY A 573 -13.95 14.15 3.43
C GLY A 573 -13.71 13.05 2.41
N VAL A 574 -13.65 11.82 2.91
CA VAL A 574 -13.47 10.60 2.10
C VAL A 574 -14.78 9.82 2.09
N TRP A 575 -15.33 9.60 0.90
CA TRP A 575 -16.65 9.00 0.72
C TRP A 575 -16.62 7.83 -0.26
N GLY A 576 -17.22 6.71 0.15
CA GLY A 576 -17.48 5.55 -0.69
C GLY A 576 -18.74 5.71 -1.57
N VAL A 577 -19.18 4.60 -2.16
CA VAL A 577 -20.43 4.56 -2.93
C VAL A 577 -21.62 4.54 -1.98
N ASN A 578 -22.59 5.43 -2.17
CA ASN A 578 -23.82 5.47 -1.38
C ASN A 578 -24.81 4.34 -1.76
N ASN A 579 -24.41 3.09 -1.52
CA ASN A 579 -25.20 1.90 -1.83
C ASN A 579 -25.79 1.30 -0.54
N THR A 580 -26.87 1.90 -0.03
CA THR A 580 -27.44 1.58 1.30
C THR A 580 -28.18 0.23 1.38
N ASP A 581 -28.51 -0.38 0.24
CA ASP A 581 -29.48 -1.48 0.16
C ASP A 581 -28.99 -2.69 -0.68
N SER A 582 -27.86 -2.58 -1.39
CA SER A 582 -27.14 -3.71 -1.99
C SER A 582 -25.95 -4.13 -1.12
N LYS A 583 -25.47 -5.37 -1.29
CA LYS A 583 -24.33 -5.95 -0.54
C LYS A 583 -22.98 -5.80 -1.24
N GLU A 584 -22.87 -4.87 -2.19
CA GLU A 584 -21.59 -4.50 -2.80
C GLU A 584 -20.68 -3.87 -1.73
N ARG A 585 -19.43 -4.34 -1.61
CA ARG A 585 -18.54 -3.93 -0.52
C ARG A 585 -17.99 -2.54 -0.81
N SER A 586 -18.07 -1.64 0.18
CA SER A 586 -17.43 -0.33 0.11
C SER A 586 -16.45 -0.19 1.29
N VAL A 587 -15.15 -0.20 0.98
CA VAL A 587 -14.07 -0.33 1.96
C VAL A 587 -13.23 0.95 2.00
N LEU A 588 -12.89 1.37 3.22
CA LEU A 588 -11.86 2.38 3.47
C LEU A 588 -10.72 1.76 4.29
N ASN A 589 -9.53 1.65 3.71
CA ASN A 589 -8.34 1.12 4.37
C ASN A 589 -7.34 2.25 4.67
N PHE A 590 -6.81 2.29 5.89
CA PHE A 590 -5.65 3.10 6.28
C PHE A 590 -4.50 2.15 6.65
N ASP A 591 -3.45 2.09 5.82
CA ASP A 591 -2.24 1.26 6.06
C ASP A 591 -1.00 2.17 6.14
N LYS A 592 -0.33 2.17 7.31
CA LYS A 592 0.79 3.07 7.65
C LYS A 592 0.48 4.57 7.41
N ALA A 593 -0.80 4.95 7.40
CA ALA A 593 -1.26 6.29 7.08
C ALA A 593 -1.19 7.22 8.30
N LYS A 594 -0.76 8.47 8.10
CA LYS A 594 -0.78 9.50 9.14
C LYS A 594 -1.45 10.76 8.60
N THR A 595 -2.73 10.94 8.94
CA THR A 595 -3.60 11.94 8.30
C THR A 595 -4.72 12.41 9.22
N SER A 596 -5.35 13.52 8.85
CA SER A 596 -6.55 14.06 9.51
C SER A 596 -7.61 14.37 8.45
N ILE A 597 -8.81 13.81 8.60
CA ILE A 597 -9.93 13.93 7.64
C ILE A 597 -11.17 14.45 8.38
N PRO A 598 -11.90 15.48 7.88
CA PRO A 598 -13.06 16.01 8.60
C PRO A 598 -14.22 15.03 8.75
N ILE A 599 -14.49 14.17 7.76
CA ILE A 599 -15.55 13.16 7.81
C ILE A 599 -15.25 11.98 6.88
N VAL A 600 -15.69 10.78 7.27
CA VAL A 600 -15.74 9.61 6.38
C VAL A 600 -17.15 9.02 6.31
N GLY A 601 -17.54 8.46 5.17
CA GLY A 601 -18.87 7.88 5.02
C GLY A 601 -19.13 7.09 3.75
N TYR A 602 -20.27 6.40 3.74
CA TYR A 602 -20.67 5.41 2.73
C TYR A 602 -19.72 4.20 2.63
N PHE A 603 -19.24 3.72 3.78
CA PHE A 603 -18.43 2.50 3.86
C PHE A 603 -19.18 1.39 4.62
N THR A 604 -19.17 0.18 4.05
CA THR A 604 -19.57 -1.05 4.75
C THR A 604 -18.51 -1.45 5.78
N GLU A 605 -17.25 -1.08 5.54
CA GLU A 605 -16.09 -1.52 6.33
C GLU A 605 -15.02 -0.43 6.34
N MET A 606 -14.52 -0.07 7.53
CA MET A 606 -13.37 0.83 7.68
C MET A 606 -12.27 0.15 8.49
N ASN A 607 -11.09 -0.01 7.88
CA ASN A 607 -9.92 -0.64 8.46
C ASN A 607 -8.85 0.40 8.78
N VAL A 608 -8.38 0.45 10.02
CA VAL A 608 -7.24 1.27 10.47
C VAL A 608 -6.16 0.32 10.97
N ILE A 609 -5.10 0.13 10.18
CA ILE A 609 -4.15 -0.97 10.37
C ILE A 609 -2.68 -0.53 10.29
N ASN A 610 -1.79 -1.41 10.73
CA ASN A 610 -0.34 -1.35 10.51
C ASN A 610 0.30 -0.01 10.93
N GLU A 611 0.27 0.32 12.22
CA GLU A 611 0.88 1.54 12.78
C GLU A 611 0.36 2.88 12.18
N SER A 612 -0.81 2.87 11.54
CA SER A 612 -1.51 4.09 11.13
C SER A 612 -1.88 4.96 12.34
N ASP A 613 -1.89 6.28 12.15
CA ASP A 613 -2.26 7.29 13.15
C ASP A 613 -3.23 8.29 12.52
N VAL A 614 -4.53 8.05 12.70
CA VAL A 614 -5.60 8.70 11.93
C VAL A 614 -6.49 9.53 12.85
N THR A 615 -6.72 10.80 12.49
CA THR A 615 -7.70 11.67 13.17
C THR A 615 -8.91 11.91 12.26
N LEU A 616 -10.12 11.62 12.75
CA LEU A 616 -11.37 11.83 12.02
C LEU A 616 -12.29 12.80 12.79
N GLY A 617 -13.06 13.63 12.09
CA GLY A 617 -13.94 14.64 12.72
C GLY A 617 -13.20 15.92 13.09
N ASN A 618 -13.90 17.04 13.22
CA ASN A 618 -13.34 18.32 13.69
C ASN A 618 -14.41 19.23 14.33
N GLU A 619 -14.12 20.53 14.53
CA GLU A 619 -15.07 21.50 15.09
C GLU A 619 -16.30 21.75 14.21
N LYS A 620 -16.27 21.36 12.94
CA LYS A 620 -17.40 21.45 12.01
C LYS A 620 -18.12 20.12 11.84
N LYS A 621 -17.43 19.05 11.42
CA LYS A 621 -18.01 17.75 11.05
C LYS A 621 -17.84 16.67 12.12
N ASN A 622 -18.80 15.75 12.15
CA ASN A 622 -18.68 14.48 12.88
C ASN A 622 -17.70 13.56 12.15
N ALA A 623 -17.00 12.69 12.88
CA ALA A 623 -16.03 11.76 12.29
C ALA A 623 -16.66 10.80 11.28
N PHE A 624 -17.85 10.25 11.59
CA PHE A 624 -18.56 9.32 10.72
C PHE A 624 -19.89 9.91 10.21
N GLY A 625 -20.13 9.81 8.90
CA GLY A 625 -21.45 10.07 8.28
C GLY A 625 -22.27 8.79 8.12
N THR A 626 -21.70 7.75 7.51
CA THR A 626 -22.23 6.38 7.51
C THR A 626 -21.08 5.41 7.35
N VAL A 627 -20.71 4.76 8.44
CA VAL A 627 -19.76 3.65 8.48
C VAL A 627 -20.47 2.50 9.19
N TYR A 628 -20.40 1.29 8.65
CA TYR A 628 -20.91 0.09 9.32
C TYR A 628 -19.83 -0.49 10.23
N ASP A 629 -19.05 -1.46 9.75
CA ASP A 629 -18.05 -2.14 10.57
C ASP A 629 -16.74 -1.33 10.66
N VAL A 630 -16.13 -1.32 11.84
CA VAL A 630 -14.89 -0.58 12.14
C VAL A 630 -13.86 -1.54 12.74
N ASN A 631 -12.70 -1.63 12.11
CA ASN A 631 -11.59 -2.49 12.55
C ASN A 631 -10.34 -1.65 12.83
N ILE A 632 -9.72 -1.80 14.00
CA ILE A 632 -8.54 -1.01 14.41
C ILE A 632 -7.48 -1.98 14.95
N ASN A 633 -6.50 -2.33 14.12
CA ASN A 633 -5.63 -3.48 14.36
C ASN A 633 -4.13 -3.16 14.17
N THR A 634 -3.26 -4.06 14.65
CA THR A 634 -1.81 -4.05 14.35
C THR A 634 -1.13 -2.73 14.74
N ASN A 635 -1.21 -2.38 16.03
CA ASN A 635 -0.62 -1.17 16.64
C ASN A 635 -1.15 0.17 16.07
N ALA A 636 -2.27 0.16 15.34
CA ALA A 636 -2.85 1.38 14.78
C ALA A 636 -3.64 2.21 15.81
N SER A 637 -3.71 3.52 15.56
CA SER A 637 -4.35 4.54 16.39
C SER A 637 -5.42 5.28 15.58
N LEU A 638 -6.63 5.35 16.16
CA LEU A 638 -7.73 6.17 15.68
C LEU A 638 -8.09 7.21 16.74
N THR A 639 -8.18 8.47 16.36
CA THR A 639 -8.78 9.55 17.16
C THR A 639 -10.05 10.05 16.47
N THR A 640 -11.19 10.10 17.17
CA THR A 640 -12.43 10.67 16.63
C THR A 640 -12.88 11.89 17.41
N ASN A 641 -13.20 12.98 16.72
CA ASN A 641 -13.77 14.21 17.28
C ASN A 641 -15.29 14.28 17.04
N LYS A 642 -15.99 15.08 17.86
CA LYS A 642 -17.46 15.26 17.91
C LYS A 642 -18.30 14.00 18.12
N GLN A 643 -18.40 13.15 17.10
CA GLN A 643 -19.26 11.97 17.11
C GLN A 643 -18.75 10.93 16.13
N ALA A 644 -18.69 9.68 16.60
CA ALA A 644 -18.46 8.50 15.78
C ALA A 644 -19.63 7.53 15.99
N TYR A 645 -20.48 7.40 14.97
CA TYR A 645 -21.61 6.47 14.95
C TYR A 645 -21.32 5.33 13.96
N SER A 646 -20.94 4.16 14.47
CA SER A 646 -20.88 2.92 13.70
C SER A 646 -22.28 2.30 13.62
N LYS A 647 -22.69 1.91 12.41
CA LYS A 647 -23.91 1.13 12.13
C LYS A 647 -23.68 -0.40 12.16
N GLY A 648 -22.47 -0.83 12.50
CA GLY A 648 -22.06 -2.22 12.54
C GLY A 648 -21.37 -2.56 13.86
N ALA A 649 -20.32 -3.37 13.74
CA ALA A 649 -19.47 -3.85 14.82
C ALA A 649 -18.17 -3.05 14.96
N LEU A 650 -17.52 -3.21 16.11
CA LEU A 650 -16.15 -2.80 16.36
C LEU A 650 -15.28 -4.04 16.59
N THR A 651 -14.18 -4.17 15.84
CA THR A 651 -13.12 -5.16 16.08
C THR A 651 -11.81 -4.43 16.39
N MET A 652 -11.07 -4.85 17.42
CA MET A 652 -9.73 -4.33 17.67
C MET A 652 -8.78 -5.43 18.14
N ASP A 653 -7.60 -5.52 17.51
CA ASP A 653 -6.51 -6.40 17.94
C ASP A 653 -5.19 -5.60 17.97
N HIS A 654 -4.67 -5.36 19.18
CA HIS A 654 -3.56 -4.43 19.43
C HIS A 654 -3.85 -2.99 18.91
N GLY A 655 -5.12 -2.56 18.92
CA GLY A 655 -5.55 -1.24 18.45
C GLY A 655 -5.67 -0.19 19.57
N THR A 656 -5.65 1.10 19.20
CA THR A 656 -6.02 2.20 20.10
C THR A 656 -7.11 3.08 19.48
N TRP A 657 -8.18 3.36 20.22
CA TRP A 657 -9.20 4.34 19.85
C TRP A 657 -9.38 5.40 20.95
N ILE A 658 -9.17 6.68 20.61
CA ILE A 658 -9.47 7.85 21.44
C ILE A 658 -10.71 8.56 20.89
N ALA A 659 -11.88 8.31 21.47
CA ALA A 659 -13.12 9.02 21.19
C ALA A 659 -13.20 10.29 22.06
N LYS A 660 -12.95 11.45 21.45
CA LYS A 660 -13.02 12.78 22.11
C LYS A 660 -14.45 13.34 22.20
N GLY A 661 -15.44 12.62 21.69
CA GLY A 661 -16.85 12.98 21.67
C GLY A 661 -17.70 11.70 21.58
N PHE A 662 -19.00 11.87 21.35
CA PHE A 662 -20.01 10.80 21.37
C PHE A 662 -19.63 9.55 20.57
N LEU A 663 -19.53 8.40 21.23
CA LEU A 663 -19.27 7.10 20.61
C LEU A 663 -20.54 6.23 20.59
N TYR A 664 -20.88 5.70 19.43
CA TYR A 664 -21.93 4.67 19.29
C TYR A 664 -21.40 3.50 18.45
N VAL A 665 -21.47 2.29 18.98
CA VAL A 665 -21.33 1.02 18.24
C VAL A 665 -22.65 0.26 18.36
N THR A 666 -23.27 -0.11 17.25
CA THR A 666 -24.63 -0.65 17.27
C THR A 666 -24.74 -2.14 17.55
N THR A 667 -23.79 -2.97 17.12
CA THR A 667 -23.88 -4.43 17.29
C THR A 667 -22.89 -4.93 18.35
N THR A 668 -21.83 -5.63 17.95
CA THR A 668 -20.81 -6.19 18.84
C THR A 668 -19.56 -5.32 18.90
N THR A 669 -18.87 -5.35 20.03
CA THR A 669 -17.54 -4.79 20.23
C THR A 669 -16.65 -5.91 20.73
N ASN A 670 -15.68 -6.31 19.93
CA ASN A 670 -14.76 -7.40 20.22
C ASN A 670 -13.33 -6.86 20.23
N THR A 671 -12.70 -6.83 21.40
CA THR A 671 -11.38 -6.23 21.59
C THR A 671 -10.40 -7.23 22.21
N ASN A 672 -9.16 -7.19 21.72
CA ASN A 672 -8.05 -7.99 22.19
C ASN A 672 -6.78 -7.13 22.32
N ASN A 673 -6.12 -7.17 23.48
CA ASN A 673 -4.85 -6.48 23.76
C ASN A 673 -4.89 -4.98 23.36
N SER A 674 -6.07 -4.36 23.41
CA SER A 674 -6.38 -3.06 22.81
C SER A 674 -6.71 -2.00 23.86
N LYS A 675 -6.78 -0.73 23.43
CA LYS A 675 -7.11 0.41 24.29
C LYS A 675 -8.23 1.26 23.71
N ILE A 676 -9.27 1.52 24.51
CA ILE A 676 -10.31 2.50 24.16
C ILE A 676 -10.40 3.57 25.26
N VAL A 677 -10.48 4.83 24.84
CA VAL A 677 -10.68 6.00 25.72
C VAL A 677 -11.87 6.80 25.20
N MET A 678 -12.87 7.01 26.04
CA MET A 678 -14.06 7.82 25.76
C MET A 678 -14.04 9.05 26.67
N ASN A 679 -14.16 10.25 26.10
CA ASN A 679 -14.12 11.53 26.83
C ASN A 679 -15.47 12.24 26.93
N ASP A 680 -16.50 11.65 26.34
CA ASP A 680 -17.89 12.10 26.32
C ASP A 680 -18.78 10.85 26.38
N TYR A 681 -20.07 10.94 26.07
CA TYR A 681 -20.97 9.77 26.07
C TYR A 681 -20.50 8.59 25.21
N ALA A 682 -20.56 7.38 25.76
CA ALA A 682 -20.31 6.12 25.06
C ALA A 682 -21.53 5.16 25.10
N ALA A 683 -21.82 4.53 23.96
CA ALA A 683 -22.83 3.49 23.82
C ALA A 683 -22.36 2.27 23.03
N PHE A 684 -22.42 1.09 23.64
CA PHE A 684 -22.15 -0.21 23.02
C PHE A 684 -23.43 -1.04 22.92
N GLY A 685 -23.58 -1.80 21.83
CA GLY A 685 -24.84 -2.51 21.52
C GLY A 685 -26.01 -1.58 21.19
N TYR A 686 -25.77 -0.35 20.74
CA TYR A 686 -26.79 0.70 20.61
C TYR A 686 -27.97 0.34 19.65
N GLY A 687 -27.82 -0.65 18.77
CA GLY A 687 -28.91 -1.20 17.97
C GLY A 687 -29.96 -1.94 18.82
N TYR A 688 -29.56 -2.46 19.99
CA TYR A 688 -30.40 -3.17 20.95
C TYR A 688 -30.91 -2.26 22.08
N LYS A 689 -30.82 -0.94 21.95
CA LYS A 689 -31.26 0.03 22.99
C LYS A 689 -32.75 0.00 23.38
N ASN A 690 -33.56 -0.68 22.58
CA ASN A 690 -35.00 -0.91 22.80
C ASN A 690 -35.30 -2.37 23.17
N ASP A 691 -34.27 -3.19 23.37
CA ASP A 691 -34.39 -4.61 23.68
C ASP A 691 -34.37 -4.83 25.19
N ASN A 692 -35.55 -5.03 25.77
CA ASN A 692 -35.71 -5.15 27.22
C ASN A 692 -35.11 -6.45 27.80
N ALA A 693 -34.65 -7.40 26.98
CA ALA A 693 -34.05 -8.64 27.45
C ALA A 693 -32.53 -8.52 27.72
N TYR A 694 -31.85 -7.61 27.02
CA TYR A 694 -30.39 -7.41 27.07
C TYR A 694 -29.55 -8.71 26.97
N ASP A 695 -30.09 -9.72 26.29
CA ASP A 695 -29.60 -11.11 26.30
C ASP A 695 -28.34 -11.36 25.46
N LYS A 696 -28.03 -10.45 24.52
CA LYS A 696 -26.85 -10.54 23.65
C LYS A 696 -25.59 -10.08 24.34
N THR A 697 -24.49 -10.81 24.12
CA THR A 697 -23.14 -10.28 24.39
C THR A 697 -22.81 -9.21 23.37
N VAL A 698 -22.62 -7.97 23.84
CA VAL A 698 -22.36 -6.80 23.00
C VAL A 698 -20.96 -6.24 23.20
N VAL A 699 -20.30 -6.57 24.32
CA VAL A 699 -18.87 -6.30 24.54
C VAL A 699 -18.17 -7.60 24.91
N THR A 700 -17.12 -7.93 24.17
CA THR A 700 -16.14 -8.98 24.46
C THR A 700 -14.79 -8.32 24.57
N SER A 701 -14.14 -8.42 25.74
CA SER A 701 -12.88 -7.73 26.04
C SER A 701 -11.87 -8.70 26.62
N ASN A 702 -10.66 -8.74 26.06
CA ASN A 702 -9.56 -9.61 26.47
C ASN A 702 -8.23 -8.85 26.51
N ASP A 703 -7.55 -8.86 27.66
CA ASP A 703 -6.27 -8.15 27.88
C ASP A 703 -6.31 -6.62 27.61
N ASP A 704 -7.49 -5.99 27.61
CA ASP A 704 -7.68 -4.60 27.17
C ASP A 704 -7.56 -3.54 28.28
N ILE A 705 -7.47 -2.27 27.86
CA ILE A 705 -7.67 -1.09 28.72
C ILE A 705 -8.84 -0.24 28.20
N TYR A 706 -9.97 -0.27 28.90
CA TYR A 706 -11.11 0.63 28.66
C TYR A 706 -11.04 1.84 29.59
N THR A 707 -11.41 3.03 29.12
CA THR A 707 -11.40 4.27 29.91
C THR A 707 -12.59 5.16 29.59
N PHE A 708 -13.65 5.03 30.39
CA PHE A 708 -14.82 5.90 30.40
C PHE A 708 -14.51 7.11 31.29
N ASN A 709 -14.05 8.23 30.72
CA ASN A 709 -13.67 9.42 31.49
C ASN A 709 -14.89 10.20 32.01
N GLN A 710 -14.65 11.10 32.98
CA GLN A 710 -15.67 12.01 33.51
C GLN A 710 -16.35 12.81 32.38
N CYS A 711 -17.64 12.58 32.14
CA CYS A 711 -18.47 13.37 31.22
C CYS A 711 -19.83 13.73 31.86
N ALA A 712 -20.68 14.47 31.13
CA ALA A 712 -21.98 14.93 31.63
C ALA A 712 -23.11 13.88 31.58
N TYR A 713 -22.85 12.69 31.05
CA TYR A 713 -23.86 11.70 30.70
C TYR A 713 -23.86 10.48 31.64
N VAL A 714 -24.41 9.35 31.17
CA VAL A 714 -24.35 8.04 31.81
C VAL A 714 -24.08 7.06 30.67
N ASP A 715 -22.92 6.42 30.65
CA ASP A 715 -22.50 5.55 29.55
C ASP A 715 -23.26 4.22 29.58
N LYS A 716 -23.46 3.59 28.41
CA LYS A 716 -24.42 2.47 28.28
C LYS A 716 -23.92 1.30 27.46
N ILE A 717 -24.05 0.11 28.04
CA ILE A 717 -23.82 -1.17 27.36
C ILE A 717 -25.15 -1.92 27.29
N TYR A 718 -25.75 -1.96 26.10
CA TYR A 718 -27.10 -2.50 25.87
C TYR A 718 -27.09 -4.02 25.63
N GLY A 719 -26.51 -4.77 26.57
CA GLY A 719 -26.37 -6.22 26.53
C GLY A 719 -25.37 -6.73 27.59
N ASN A 720 -24.97 -7.99 27.50
CA ASN A 720 -23.92 -8.56 28.35
C ASN A 720 -22.53 -8.02 27.99
N SER A 721 -21.66 -7.94 29.00
CA SER A 721 -20.22 -7.70 28.87
C SER A 721 -19.46 -8.94 29.32
N ALA A 722 -18.68 -9.55 28.43
CA ALA A 722 -17.71 -10.60 28.74
C ALA A 722 -16.30 -10.00 28.77
N ILE A 723 -15.61 -10.10 29.91
CA ILE A 723 -14.38 -9.35 30.19
C ILE A 723 -13.34 -10.30 30.81
N VAL A 724 -12.15 -10.36 30.24
CA VAL A 724 -11.06 -11.29 30.63
C VAL A 724 -9.74 -10.53 30.77
N ASN A 725 -9.08 -10.67 31.93
CA ASN A 725 -7.79 -10.04 32.29
C ASN A 725 -7.68 -8.51 32.04
N SER A 726 -8.80 -7.83 31.78
CA SER A 726 -8.82 -6.45 31.29
C SER A 726 -8.88 -5.44 32.44
N THR A 727 -8.46 -4.20 32.16
CA THR A 727 -8.56 -3.07 33.09
C THR A 727 -9.60 -2.08 32.60
N TRP A 728 -10.71 -1.94 33.31
CA TRP A 728 -11.76 -0.97 33.01
C TRP A 728 -11.67 0.21 33.98
N ASN A 729 -11.47 1.41 33.45
CA ASN A 729 -11.50 2.65 34.21
C ASN A 729 -12.85 3.32 34.00
N VAL A 730 -13.70 3.32 35.03
CA VAL A 730 -15.08 3.81 35.01
C VAL A 730 -15.13 5.07 35.87
N PHE A 731 -14.93 6.22 35.23
CA PHE A 731 -14.87 7.54 35.88
C PHE A 731 -16.13 8.38 35.62
N VAL A 732 -17.16 7.80 35.02
CA VAL A 732 -18.51 8.33 34.85
C VAL A 732 -19.52 7.21 35.18
N PRO A 733 -20.69 7.52 35.78
CA PRO A 733 -21.73 6.51 36.00
C PRO A 733 -22.04 5.71 34.72
N THR A 734 -21.90 4.40 34.79
CA THR A 734 -21.99 3.50 33.62
C THR A 734 -23.00 2.38 33.89
N MET A 735 -23.89 2.13 32.92
CA MET A 735 -24.99 1.16 32.99
C MET A 735 -24.73 -0.01 32.03
N ILE A 736 -24.76 -1.23 32.56
CA ILE A 736 -24.73 -2.48 31.81
C ILE A 736 -26.13 -3.10 31.89
N GLY A 737 -26.82 -3.19 30.75
CA GLY A 737 -28.19 -3.71 30.67
C GLY A 737 -28.28 -5.23 30.84
N GLY A 738 -27.26 -5.96 30.39
CA GLY A 738 -27.18 -7.41 30.56
C GLY A 738 -26.28 -7.82 31.72
N ASN A 739 -25.73 -9.03 31.61
CA ASN A 739 -24.87 -9.62 32.63
C ASN A 739 -23.42 -9.10 32.54
N TYR A 740 -22.73 -9.05 33.68
CA TYR A 740 -21.32 -8.73 33.82
C TYR A 740 -20.54 -10.02 34.13
N ILE A 741 -19.76 -10.50 33.16
CA ILE A 741 -19.11 -11.82 33.19
C ILE A 741 -17.59 -11.60 33.24
N ALA A 742 -16.97 -11.85 34.39
CA ALA A 742 -15.60 -11.38 34.67
C ALA A 742 -14.59 -12.48 35.02
N ALA A 743 -13.56 -12.66 34.19
CA ALA A 743 -12.43 -13.54 34.47
C ALA A 743 -11.17 -12.73 34.86
N SER A 744 -10.98 -12.52 36.17
CA SER A 744 -9.78 -11.92 36.78
C SER A 744 -9.47 -10.48 36.33
N ASN A 745 -10.48 -9.62 36.35
CA ASN A 745 -10.36 -8.24 35.85
C ASN A 745 -9.93 -7.22 36.91
N LYS A 746 -9.61 -6.01 36.45
CA LYS A 746 -9.41 -4.82 37.29
C LYS A 746 -10.45 -3.76 36.94
N LEU A 747 -11.06 -3.16 37.95
CA LEU A 747 -12.01 -2.06 37.81
C LEU A 747 -11.53 -0.87 38.64
N ASN A 748 -11.31 0.27 38.00
CA ASN A 748 -10.96 1.51 38.67
C ASN A 748 -12.17 2.45 38.65
N VAL A 749 -12.65 2.87 39.82
CA VAL A 749 -13.77 3.83 39.98
C VAL A 749 -13.35 5.00 40.87
N LEU A 750 -13.93 6.17 40.68
CA LEU A 750 -13.61 7.35 41.49
C LEU A 750 -14.10 7.14 42.93
N ALA A 751 -13.25 7.40 43.93
CA ALA A 751 -13.67 7.47 45.32
C ALA A 751 -14.59 8.68 45.54
N PHE A 752 -15.69 8.48 46.28
CA PHE A 752 -16.60 9.55 46.68
C PHE A 752 -15.94 10.50 47.70
N VAL A 753 -16.43 11.75 47.71
CA VAL A 753 -16.11 12.73 48.77
C VAL A 753 -17.37 13.09 49.57
N ASP A 754 -17.19 13.29 50.88
CA ASP A 754 -18.21 13.70 51.85
C ASP A 754 -19.56 12.96 51.74
N GLN A 755 -20.63 13.61 51.25
CA GLN A 755 -22.01 13.10 51.25
C GLN A 755 -22.49 12.60 49.87
N GLU A 756 -21.60 12.43 48.90
CA GLU A 756 -21.93 11.89 47.57
C GLU A 756 -22.26 10.38 47.65
N ASN A 757 -23.45 9.96 48.12
CA ASN A 757 -23.80 8.54 48.23
C ASN A 757 -25.07 8.15 47.47
N TYR A 758 -25.05 6.96 46.87
CA TYR A 758 -26.25 6.27 46.41
C TYR A 758 -27.09 5.83 47.64
N PRO A 759 -28.42 6.03 47.69
CA PRO A 759 -29.34 6.19 46.55
C PRO A 759 -29.67 7.64 46.15
N ASP A 760 -29.19 8.65 46.90
CA ASP A 760 -29.49 10.06 46.61
C ASP A 760 -28.73 10.58 45.37
N GLU A 761 -27.53 10.05 45.14
CA GLU A 761 -26.70 10.27 43.93
C GLU A 761 -26.75 9.07 42.96
N LYS A 762 -26.16 9.21 41.76
CA LYS A 762 -26.01 8.08 40.81
C LYS A 762 -24.97 7.07 41.28
N ILE A 763 -25.25 5.78 41.12
CA ILE A 763 -24.26 4.72 41.37
C ILE A 763 -23.17 4.70 40.27
N PRO A 764 -21.87 4.52 40.59
CA PRO A 764 -20.78 4.51 39.61
C PRO A 764 -20.87 3.40 38.57
N LEU A 765 -21.26 2.18 38.96
CA LEU A 765 -21.50 1.06 38.04
C LEU A 765 -22.84 0.39 38.36
N GLU A 766 -23.76 0.45 37.41
CA GLU A 766 -25.09 -0.17 37.48
C GLU A 766 -25.14 -1.39 36.55
N ILE A 767 -25.49 -2.56 37.09
CA ILE A 767 -25.64 -3.81 36.32
C ILE A 767 -27.09 -4.27 36.48
N LEU A 768 -27.85 -4.33 35.39
CA LEU A 768 -29.26 -4.75 35.40
C LEU A 768 -29.42 -6.28 35.31
N GLY A 769 -28.39 -6.99 34.86
CA GLY A 769 -28.29 -8.45 34.91
C GLY A 769 -27.57 -8.97 36.16
N THR A 770 -26.99 -10.17 36.05
CA THR A 770 -26.15 -10.77 37.08
C THR A 770 -24.67 -10.39 36.91
N ALA A 771 -23.94 -10.34 38.02
CA ALA A 771 -22.48 -10.30 38.04
C ALA A 771 -21.93 -11.68 38.42
N THR A 772 -20.89 -12.16 37.71
CA THR A 772 -20.22 -13.43 37.97
C THR A 772 -18.70 -13.35 37.80
N GLY A 773 -18.00 -14.26 38.47
CA GLY A 773 -16.54 -14.39 38.43
C GLY A 773 -15.82 -13.49 39.43
N LYS A 774 -14.74 -12.83 39.00
CA LYS A 774 -13.90 -12.02 39.89
C LYS A 774 -13.32 -10.75 39.24
N THR A 775 -13.46 -9.64 39.96
CA THR A 775 -12.91 -8.33 39.62
C THR A 775 -12.30 -7.66 40.86
N ALA A 776 -11.03 -7.28 40.77
CA ALA A 776 -10.34 -6.46 41.77
C ALA A 776 -10.67 -4.97 41.53
N VAL A 777 -11.32 -4.33 42.50
CA VAL A 777 -11.80 -2.94 42.39
C VAL A 777 -10.88 -2.00 43.15
N THR A 778 -10.36 -0.98 42.48
CA THR A 778 -9.59 0.10 43.11
C THR A 778 -10.39 1.40 43.07
N LEU A 779 -10.65 1.97 44.25
CA LEU A 779 -11.14 3.33 44.40
C LEU A 779 -9.97 4.29 44.15
N VAL A 780 -10.01 5.08 43.08
CA VAL A 780 -8.95 6.06 42.73
C VAL A 780 -9.32 7.47 43.18
N ASP A 781 -8.32 8.34 43.34
CA ASP A 781 -8.58 9.72 43.76
C ASP A 781 -9.34 10.50 42.68
N LYS A 782 -10.32 11.32 43.11
CA LYS A 782 -11.24 12.04 42.22
C LYS A 782 -10.56 13.17 41.42
N THR A 783 -9.37 13.59 41.85
CA THR A 783 -8.55 14.64 41.22
C THR A 783 -7.28 14.13 40.55
N ASP A 784 -6.76 12.97 40.98
CA ASP A 784 -5.59 12.31 40.41
C ASP A 784 -5.77 10.79 40.35
N THR A 785 -6.34 10.31 39.24
CA THR A 785 -6.68 8.90 39.03
C THR A 785 -5.48 7.95 38.97
N SER A 786 -4.25 8.44 39.09
CA SER A 786 -3.04 7.61 39.29
C SER A 786 -2.84 7.15 40.73
N LYS A 787 -3.63 7.67 41.69
CA LYS A 787 -3.52 7.39 43.13
C LYS A 787 -4.74 6.64 43.67
N GLU A 788 -4.53 5.86 44.73
CA GLU A 788 -5.63 5.33 45.54
C GLU A 788 -6.39 6.49 46.21
N GLY A 789 -7.69 6.59 45.94
CA GLY A 789 -8.61 7.40 46.71
C GLY A 789 -8.90 6.76 48.07
N LYS A 790 -9.60 7.48 48.95
CA LYS A 790 -9.89 7.00 50.30
C LYS A 790 -11.27 6.30 50.36
N PRO A 791 -11.36 5.00 50.69
CA PRO A 791 -12.63 4.35 50.98
C PRO A 791 -13.28 4.97 52.23
N ILE A 792 -14.61 5.14 52.18
CA ILE A 792 -15.41 5.70 53.28
C ILE A 792 -16.51 4.70 53.60
N VAL A 793 -16.66 4.31 54.87
CA VAL A 793 -17.66 3.32 55.30
C VAL A 793 -19.08 3.83 55.02
N GLY A 794 -19.94 2.96 54.48
CA GLY A 794 -21.32 3.27 54.10
C GLY A 794 -21.51 3.74 52.66
N GLN A 795 -20.43 3.98 51.90
CA GLN A 795 -20.48 4.43 50.51
C GLN A 795 -20.66 3.26 49.52
N ASN A 796 -21.47 3.48 48.49
CA ASN A 796 -22.07 2.43 47.65
C ASN A 796 -21.66 2.56 46.17
N TYR A 797 -20.88 1.61 45.64
CA TYR A 797 -20.16 1.81 44.36
C TYR A 797 -20.69 1.02 43.16
N ILE A 798 -21.28 -0.15 43.40
CA ILE A 798 -21.72 -1.10 42.36
C ILE A 798 -23.03 -1.74 42.83
N ASN A 799 -23.99 -1.98 41.92
CA ASN A 799 -25.14 -2.86 42.20
C ASN A 799 -25.39 -3.86 41.06
N ALA A 800 -26.02 -5.00 41.40
CA ALA A 800 -26.42 -6.05 40.47
C ALA A 800 -27.60 -6.86 41.06
N LEU A 801 -28.23 -7.74 40.27
CA LEU A 801 -29.29 -8.63 40.78
C LEU A 801 -28.80 -9.48 41.98
N LYS A 802 -29.68 -9.73 42.96
CA LYS A 802 -29.35 -10.48 44.21
C LYS A 802 -28.67 -11.82 43.97
N VAL A 803 -29.06 -12.54 42.91
CA VAL A 803 -28.51 -13.84 42.51
C VAL A 803 -27.08 -13.80 41.99
N SER A 804 -26.46 -12.61 41.88
CA SER A 804 -25.06 -12.43 41.51
C SER A 804 -24.09 -13.04 42.53
N GLU A 805 -22.97 -13.55 42.03
CA GLU A 805 -21.84 -14.01 42.83
C GLU A 805 -21.15 -12.82 43.52
N ASP A 806 -20.36 -13.06 44.58
CA ASP A 806 -19.58 -12.00 45.23
C ASP A 806 -18.36 -11.61 44.37
N THR A 807 -18.64 -10.83 43.34
CA THR A 807 -17.78 -10.63 42.16
C THR A 807 -16.72 -9.55 42.37
N PHE A 808 -16.94 -8.62 43.30
CA PHE A 808 -16.19 -7.36 43.41
C PHE A 808 -15.43 -7.24 44.74
N GLU A 809 -14.10 -7.35 44.68
CA GLU A 809 -13.21 -7.27 45.84
C GLU A 809 -12.55 -5.89 45.95
N LEU A 810 -12.59 -5.25 47.13
CA LEU A 810 -11.98 -3.94 47.37
C LEU A 810 -10.45 -4.07 47.52
N ALA A 811 -9.71 -3.75 46.47
CA ALA A 811 -8.28 -4.04 46.31
C ALA A 811 -7.32 -2.92 46.76
N ASN A 812 -7.84 -1.78 47.22
CA ASN A 812 -7.01 -0.68 47.74
C ASN A 812 -6.10 -1.11 48.90
N LYS A 813 -4.80 -0.77 48.83
CA LYS A 813 -3.86 -1.00 49.94
C LYS A 813 -4.29 -0.23 51.20
N ASN A 814 -4.82 0.98 51.03
CA ASN A 814 -5.32 1.77 52.14
C ASN A 814 -6.57 1.14 52.80
N ALA A 815 -7.41 0.41 52.05
CA ALA A 815 -8.54 -0.36 52.58
C ALA A 815 -8.07 -1.51 53.46
N VAL A 816 -7.14 -2.33 52.93
CA VAL A 816 -6.54 -3.47 53.64
C VAL A 816 -5.94 -3.03 54.97
N SER A 817 -5.16 -1.94 55.00
CA SER A 817 -4.57 -1.41 56.24
C SER A 817 -5.58 -0.89 57.27
N CYS A 818 -6.82 -0.61 56.87
CA CYS A 818 -7.90 -0.13 57.74
C CYS A 818 -8.92 -1.22 58.12
N GLY A 819 -8.76 -2.46 57.62
CA GLY A 819 -9.76 -3.52 57.74
C GLY A 819 -11.03 -3.26 56.95
N LEU A 820 -10.95 -2.47 55.87
CA LEU A 820 -12.09 -2.14 55.01
C LEU A 820 -12.21 -3.15 53.86
N TYR A 821 -13.45 -3.45 53.48
CA TYR A 821 -13.79 -4.40 52.42
C TYR A 821 -15.11 -3.99 51.75
N PHE A 822 -15.49 -4.63 50.64
CA PHE A 822 -16.86 -4.50 50.13
C PHE A 822 -17.77 -5.56 50.78
N LYS A 823 -18.92 -5.11 51.29
CA LYS A 823 -20.00 -5.96 51.80
C LYS A 823 -21.16 -5.95 50.82
N LYS A 824 -21.52 -7.13 50.31
CA LYS A 824 -22.74 -7.34 49.53
C LYS A 824 -23.97 -7.23 50.44
N LEU A 825 -24.92 -6.36 50.11
CA LEU A 825 -26.15 -6.13 50.89
C LEU A 825 -27.27 -5.56 50.02
N ALA A 826 -28.53 -5.74 50.44
CA ALA A 826 -29.71 -5.37 49.66
C ALA A 826 -29.75 -3.87 49.27
N ASP A 827 -30.18 -3.60 48.04
CA ASP A 827 -30.17 -2.26 47.43
C ASP A 827 -30.90 -1.20 48.27
N ALA A 828 -30.34 0.02 48.30
CA ALA A 828 -30.82 1.14 49.12
C ALA A 828 -32.01 1.87 48.47
N ASN A 829 -32.15 1.83 47.14
CA ASN A 829 -33.42 2.18 46.49
C ASN A 829 -34.35 0.96 46.56
N THR A 830 -34.93 0.73 47.74
CA THR A 830 -35.88 -0.38 47.96
C THR A 830 -37.21 -0.20 47.24
N GLU A 831 -37.50 0.97 46.65
CA GLU A 831 -38.74 1.24 45.92
C GLU A 831 -38.69 0.65 44.50
N ASP A 832 -37.62 0.92 43.74
CA ASP A 832 -37.45 0.39 42.37
C ASP A 832 -36.62 -0.90 42.30
N LYS A 833 -35.71 -1.14 43.27
CA LYS A 833 -34.65 -2.17 43.18
C LYS A 833 -34.74 -3.26 44.24
N GLY A 834 -35.96 -3.66 44.61
CA GLY A 834 -36.23 -4.70 45.61
C GLY A 834 -35.52 -6.05 45.37
N ASP A 835 -35.10 -6.37 44.15
CA ASP A 835 -34.39 -7.61 43.77
C ASP A 835 -32.86 -7.46 43.53
N TYR A 836 -32.26 -6.33 43.93
CA TYR A 836 -30.83 -6.02 43.76
C TYR A 836 -30.05 -6.06 45.08
N ASP A 837 -28.74 -6.34 44.98
CA ASP A 837 -27.74 -6.09 46.02
C ASP A 837 -26.71 -5.07 45.52
N MET A 838 -26.12 -4.31 46.45
CA MET A 838 -24.98 -3.43 46.22
C MET A 838 -23.70 -3.96 46.85
N TRP A 839 -22.56 -3.46 46.40
CA TRP A 839 -21.27 -3.54 47.11
C TRP A 839 -20.99 -2.21 47.82
N GLN A 840 -21.18 -2.22 49.15
CA GLN A 840 -20.95 -1.10 50.05
C GLN A 840 -19.57 -1.22 50.70
N VAL A 841 -18.82 -0.12 50.85
CA VAL A 841 -17.61 -0.11 51.69
C VAL A 841 -18.00 -0.33 53.14
N ALA A 842 -17.57 -1.44 53.72
CA ALA A 842 -17.76 -1.79 55.12
C ALA A 842 -16.41 -1.94 55.82
N LYS A 843 -16.45 -2.08 57.15
CA LYS A 843 -15.29 -2.44 57.98
C LYS A 843 -15.52 -3.81 58.58
N LYS A 844 -14.50 -4.66 58.61
CA LYS A 844 -14.53 -5.92 59.37
C LYS A 844 -14.61 -5.65 60.86
N ASP A 845 -15.43 -6.42 61.55
CA ASP A 845 -15.42 -6.51 63.00
C ASP A 845 -14.11 -7.14 63.50
N VAL A 846 -13.75 -6.83 64.74
CA VAL A 846 -12.48 -7.25 65.37
C VAL A 846 -12.73 -7.81 66.75
N TYR A 847 -12.25 -9.03 66.95
CA TYR A 847 -12.49 -9.87 68.11
C TYR A 847 -11.24 -9.97 68.98
N GLN A 848 -11.45 -10.15 70.29
CA GLN A 848 -10.41 -10.47 71.27
C GLN A 848 -10.62 -11.90 71.77
N VAL A 849 -9.58 -12.50 72.33
CA VAL A 849 -9.61 -13.87 72.84
C VAL A 849 -9.59 -13.85 74.36
N LEU A 850 -10.42 -14.68 74.99
CA LEU A 850 -10.43 -14.88 76.43
C LEU A 850 -10.29 -16.37 76.74
N TYR A 851 -9.41 -16.70 77.67
CA TYR A 851 -9.25 -18.05 78.19
C TYR A 851 -10.03 -18.19 79.49
N GLU A 852 -10.59 -19.38 79.74
CA GLU A 852 -11.32 -19.70 80.97
C GLU A 852 -10.92 -21.12 81.40
N PHE A 853 -10.57 -21.33 82.68
CA PHE A 853 -10.20 -22.65 83.18
C PHE A 853 -11.29 -23.27 84.06
N VAL A 854 -11.55 -24.56 83.84
CA VAL A 854 -12.55 -25.36 84.55
C VAL A 854 -11.94 -26.64 85.13
N SER A 855 -12.48 -27.09 86.26
CA SER A 855 -12.09 -28.35 86.89
C SER A 855 -12.83 -29.53 86.27
N GLY A 856 -12.10 -30.48 85.69
CA GLY A 856 -12.62 -31.79 85.29
C GLY A 856 -12.89 -32.71 86.48
N THR A 857 -12.23 -32.47 87.63
CA THR A 857 -12.39 -33.32 88.83
C THR A 857 -13.60 -32.90 89.64
N ALA A 858 -14.68 -33.68 89.52
CA ALA A 858 -15.93 -33.48 90.24
C ALA A 858 -15.73 -33.25 91.76
N GLY A 859 -16.16 -32.08 92.25
CA GLY A 859 -16.09 -31.71 93.65
C GLY A 859 -14.79 -31.02 94.10
N LYS A 860 -13.77 -30.87 93.23
CA LYS A 860 -12.64 -29.96 93.46
C LYS A 860 -12.80 -28.67 92.65
N GLN A 861 -12.49 -27.54 93.27
CA GLN A 861 -12.28 -26.26 92.56
C GLN A 861 -10.79 -26.09 92.23
N LEU A 862 -10.49 -25.30 91.20
CA LEU A 862 -9.12 -24.96 90.84
C LEU A 862 -8.49 -24.07 91.94
N PRO A 863 -7.26 -24.32 92.38
CA PRO A 863 -6.49 -23.41 93.21
C PRO A 863 -6.00 -22.20 92.40
N ASP A 864 -5.74 -21.08 93.10
CA ASP A 864 -5.29 -19.81 92.52
C ASP A 864 -4.09 -19.95 91.57
N ALA A 865 -3.15 -20.86 91.87
CA ALA A 865 -1.98 -21.17 91.04
C ALA A 865 -2.32 -21.65 89.61
N ILE A 866 -3.51 -22.21 89.37
CA ILE A 866 -3.97 -22.56 88.02
C ILE A 866 -4.54 -21.34 87.30
N THR A 867 -5.22 -20.44 88.01
CA THR A 867 -5.68 -19.18 87.42
C THR A 867 -4.54 -18.21 87.14
N ASP A 868 -3.42 -18.32 87.86
CA ASP A 868 -2.20 -17.53 87.64
C ASP A 868 -1.45 -17.91 86.34
N VAL A 869 -1.65 -19.12 85.79
CA VAL A 869 -1.07 -19.55 84.49
C VAL A 869 -2.04 -19.43 83.31
N LEU A 870 -3.13 -18.68 83.46
CA LEU A 870 -4.12 -18.45 82.41
C LEU A 870 -3.52 -17.59 81.26
N PRO A 871 -3.52 -18.07 80.00
CA PRO A 871 -2.94 -17.30 78.91
C PRO A 871 -3.59 -15.93 78.70
N ILE A 872 -2.76 -14.93 78.43
CA ILE A 872 -3.20 -13.58 78.05
C ILE A 872 -2.84 -13.36 76.58
N ASP A 873 -3.85 -13.32 75.73
CA ASP A 873 -3.73 -12.97 74.33
C ASP A 873 -4.03 -11.48 74.15
N SER A 874 -3.07 -10.75 73.57
CA SER A 874 -3.15 -9.30 73.34
C SER A 874 -3.58 -8.93 71.92
N ASP A 875 -3.69 -9.91 71.02
CA ASP A 875 -3.91 -9.67 69.61
C ASP A 875 -5.39 -9.41 69.30
N LYS A 876 -5.66 -8.94 68.08
CA LYS A 876 -7.01 -8.67 67.59
C LYS A 876 -7.25 -9.35 66.26
N TYR A 877 -8.24 -10.22 66.26
CA TYR A 877 -8.56 -11.10 65.14
C TYR A 877 -9.70 -10.50 64.34
N ALA A 878 -9.46 -10.20 63.06
CA ALA A 878 -10.49 -9.69 62.17
C ALA A 878 -11.47 -10.79 61.74
N GLU A 879 -12.70 -10.41 61.42
CA GLU A 879 -13.75 -11.30 60.90
C GLU A 879 -13.23 -12.32 59.87
N GLY A 880 -13.41 -13.61 60.18
CA GLY A 880 -12.98 -14.77 59.40
C GLY A 880 -11.57 -15.30 59.70
N ALA A 881 -10.80 -14.72 60.63
CA ALA A 881 -9.47 -15.23 60.99
C ALA A 881 -9.52 -16.51 61.83
N THR A 882 -8.64 -17.48 61.55
CA THR A 882 -8.44 -18.64 62.45
C THR A 882 -7.58 -18.23 63.65
N VAL A 883 -8.11 -18.44 64.84
CA VAL A 883 -7.43 -18.29 66.13
C VAL A 883 -7.05 -19.67 66.65
N ASN A 884 -5.80 -19.86 67.08
CA ASN A 884 -5.35 -21.12 67.70
C ASN A 884 -5.23 -20.91 69.21
N ALA A 885 -5.55 -21.93 70.02
CA ALA A 885 -5.49 -21.82 71.47
C ALA A 885 -4.04 -21.74 71.97
N MET A 886 -3.68 -20.65 72.67
CA MET A 886 -2.44 -20.56 73.44
C MET A 886 -2.48 -21.55 74.61
N GLN A 887 -1.40 -22.28 74.83
CA GLN A 887 -1.26 -23.17 75.99
C GLN A 887 -0.84 -22.37 77.25
N PRO A 888 -1.18 -22.83 78.47
CA PRO A 888 -0.63 -22.25 79.70
C PRO A 888 0.89 -22.45 79.81
N ASP A 889 1.54 -21.55 80.55
CA ASP A 889 3.00 -21.58 80.78
C ASP A 889 3.46 -22.84 81.54
N GLU A 890 2.59 -23.41 82.39
CA GLU A 890 2.76 -24.72 83.01
C GLU A 890 1.54 -25.60 82.71
N THR A 891 1.75 -26.87 82.38
CA THR A 891 0.68 -27.86 82.13
C THR A 891 0.54 -28.91 83.23
N GLU A 892 1.43 -28.91 84.23
CA GLU A 892 1.33 -29.74 85.44
C GLU A 892 1.71 -28.93 86.68
N ILE A 893 0.75 -28.67 87.58
CA ILE A 893 0.95 -27.86 88.79
C ILE A 893 0.80 -28.72 90.04
N ALA A 894 1.90 -28.85 90.79
CA ALA A 894 1.94 -29.59 92.04
C ALA A 894 1.39 -28.77 93.22
N VAL A 895 0.47 -29.36 93.98
CA VAL A 895 -0.12 -28.82 95.20
C VAL A 895 0.03 -29.81 96.36
N SER A 896 -0.29 -29.39 97.59
CA SER A 896 0.03 -30.14 98.81
C SER A 896 -0.67 -31.50 98.97
N ASP A 897 -1.66 -31.83 98.14
CA ASP A 897 -2.33 -33.15 98.12
C ASP A 897 -2.25 -33.91 96.79
N GLY A 898 -1.62 -33.35 95.75
CA GLY A 898 -1.48 -33.99 94.42
C GLY A 898 -1.05 -33.03 93.31
N VAL A 899 -1.19 -33.44 92.06
CA VAL A 899 -0.81 -32.66 90.86
C VAL A 899 -2.04 -32.41 90.00
N TRP A 900 -2.29 -31.17 89.62
CA TRP A 900 -3.25 -30.84 88.56
C TRP A 900 -2.56 -30.93 87.21
N LYS A 901 -3.19 -31.59 86.23
CA LYS A 901 -2.72 -31.69 84.84
C LYS A 901 -3.69 -30.96 83.91
N PHE A 902 -3.15 -30.34 82.86
CA PHE A 902 -3.93 -29.71 81.81
C PHE A 902 -4.28 -30.74 80.72
N GLU A 903 -5.58 -31.02 80.55
CA GLU A 903 -6.08 -32.01 79.59
C GLU A 903 -6.37 -31.40 78.20
N GLY A 904 -6.36 -30.07 78.09
CA GLY A 904 -6.53 -29.33 76.82
C GLY A 904 -7.72 -28.36 76.81
N TYR A 905 -7.95 -27.75 75.66
CA TYR A 905 -9.05 -26.81 75.39
C TYR A 905 -10.25 -27.47 74.72
N ASP A 906 -11.41 -26.82 74.80
CA ASP A 906 -12.65 -27.25 74.14
C ASP A 906 -12.56 -27.28 72.59
N ALA A 907 -11.60 -26.55 72.02
CA ALA A 907 -11.12 -26.73 70.65
C ALA A 907 -9.66 -26.24 70.51
N ASP A 908 -8.86 -26.87 69.64
CA ASP A 908 -7.48 -26.41 69.33
C ASP A 908 -7.46 -25.07 68.58
N SER A 909 -8.54 -24.74 67.85
CA SER A 909 -8.69 -23.51 67.10
C SER A 909 -10.17 -23.14 66.90
N LYS A 910 -10.45 -21.85 66.68
CA LYS A 910 -11.79 -21.29 66.40
C LYS A 910 -11.71 -20.22 65.31
N VAL A 911 -12.83 -19.92 64.66
CA VAL A 911 -12.90 -18.85 63.65
C VAL A 911 -13.46 -17.58 64.32
N ALA A 912 -12.80 -16.45 64.08
CA ALA A 912 -13.21 -15.15 64.59
C ALA A 912 -14.46 -14.65 63.86
N ASN A 913 -15.63 -15.00 64.39
CA ASN A 913 -16.96 -14.59 63.93
C ASN A 913 -17.94 -14.50 65.12
N THR A 914 -19.14 -13.99 64.89
CA THR A 914 -20.20 -13.84 65.91
C THR A 914 -20.76 -15.14 66.47
N GLU A 915 -20.43 -16.31 65.90
CA GLU A 915 -20.89 -17.62 66.38
C GLU A 915 -19.99 -18.20 67.50
N HIS A 916 -18.72 -17.82 67.52
CA HIS A 916 -17.74 -18.28 68.53
C HIS A 916 -17.52 -17.28 69.68
N THR A 917 -18.25 -16.15 69.70
CA THR A 917 -18.11 -15.10 70.71
C THR A 917 -19.08 -15.24 71.89
N ASP A 918 -18.65 -14.73 73.05
CA ASP A 918 -19.54 -14.43 74.18
C ASP A 918 -20.43 -13.19 73.91
N GLU A 919 -21.31 -12.88 74.86
CA GLU A 919 -22.23 -11.72 74.80
C GLU A 919 -21.52 -10.35 74.71
N ASN A 920 -20.20 -10.32 74.92
CA ASN A 920 -19.35 -9.13 74.87
C ASN A 920 -18.46 -9.08 73.61
N GLY A 921 -18.60 -10.05 72.69
CA GLY A 921 -17.83 -10.11 71.45
C GLY A 921 -16.43 -10.72 71.57
N ASN A 922 -16.17 -11.59 72.55
CA ASN A 922 -14.87 -12.23 72.75
C ASN A 922 -14.91 -13.73 72.43
N ILE A 923 -13.95 -14.21 71.66
CA ILE A 923 -13.77 -15.63 71.36
C ILE A 923 -13.27 -16.33 72.62
N LYS A 924 -14.01 -17.30 73.13
CA LYS A 924 -13.61 -18.03 74.35
C LYS A 924 -12.92 -19.35 74.03
N PHE A 925 -11.86 -19.69 74.76
CA PHE A 925 -11.31 -21.04 74.86
C PHE A 925 -11.43 -21.55 76.30
N ILE A 926 -12.07 -22.70 76.49
CA ILE A 926 -12.35 -23.27 77.81
C ILE A 926 -11.40 -24.44 78.05
N GLY A 927 -10.43 -24.27 78.94
CA GLY A 927 -9.39 -25.25 79.24
C GLY A 927 -9.74 -26.11 80.46
N THR A 928 -9.59 -27.42 80.34
CA THR A 928 -9.92 -28.37 81.41
C THR A 928 -8.68 -28.85 82.16
N TRP A 929 -8.73 -28.78 83.48
CA TRP A 929 -7.69 -29.31 84.37
C TRP A 929 -8.21 -30.48 85.21
N GLU A 930 -7.48 -31.59 85.28
CA GLU A 930 -7.80 -32.75 86.14
C GLU A 930 -6.78 -32.91 87.29
N PHE A 931 -7.28 -33.15 88.50
CA PHE A 931 -6.48 -33.37 89.70
C PHE A 931 -6.13 -34.85 89.89
N VAL A 932 -4.86 -35.18 89.70
CA VAL A 932 -4.28 -36.49 90.01
C VAL A 932 -3.73 -36.47 91.43
N LYS A 933 -4.40 -37.17 92.35
CA LYS A 933 -3.94 -37.26 93.74
C LYS A 933 -2.60 -38.02 93.83
N ASP A 934 -1.58 -37.40 94.43
CA ASP A 934 -0.32 -38.06 94.72
C ASP A 934 -0.45 -38.98 95.94
N LYS A 935 0.34 -40.05 95.99
CA LYS A 935 0.07 -41.23 96.83
C LYS A 935 0.92 -41.31 98.10
N ASP A 936 2.05 -40.61 98.16
CA ASP A 936 3.00 -40.70 99.29
C ASP A 936 3.52 -39.33 99.76
N ALA A 937 2.65 -38.57 100.46
CA ALA A 937 3.04 -37.38 101.23
C ALA A 937 3.14 -37.72 102.73
N PRO A 938 4.26 -37.41 103.43
CA PRO A 938 4.46 -37.83 104.82
C PRO A 938 3.67 -36.97 105.82
N ILE A 939 2.87 -37.62 106.67
CA ILE A 939 2.11 -36.98 107.75
C ILE A 939 3.00 -36.80 108.99
N ILE A 940 3.04 -35.59 109.54
CA ILE A 940 3.34 -35.35 110.96
C ILE A 940 2.01 -35.02 111.66
N PHE A 941 1.76 -35.69 112.79
CA PHE A 941 0.57 -35.53 113.61
C PHE A 941 0.87 -34.73 114.88
N ASP A 942 -0.14 -34.00 115.38
CA ASP A 942 -0.32 -33.61 116.79
C ASP A 942 -1.76 -33.08 116.98
N GLU A 943 -2.57 -33.41 117.99
CA GLU A 943 -2.69 -34.66 118.78
C GLU A 943 -4.14 -34.76 119.33
N SER A 944 -4.81 -35.93 119.28
CA SER A 944 -5.94 -36.32 120.17
C SER A 944 -6.41 -37.78 119.95
N ASP A 945 -6.76 -38.49 121.03
CA ASP A 945 -6.84 -39.96 121.08
C ASP A 945 -8.10 -40.67 120.49
N LYS A 946 -7.84 -41.76 119.74
CA LYS A 946 -8.23 -43.21 119.91
C LYS A 946 -9.63 -43.62 120.48
N PRO A 947 -10.15 -44.87 120.25
CA PRO A 947 -9.48 -46.10 119.78
C PRO A 947 -10.11 -46.79 118.55
N SER A 948 -10.12 -48.14 118.48
CA SER A 948 -9.56 -48.83 117.30
C SER A 948 -9.78 -50.36 117.20
N LYS A 949 -9.82 -50.86 115.95
CA LYS A 949 -9.48 -52.24 115.46
C LYS A 949 -10.45 -53.42 115.76
N PRO A 950 -10.39 -54.59 115.03
CA PRO A 950 -9.25 -55.26 114.35
C PRO A 950 -9.20 -55.35 112.79
N ASP A 951 -9.32 -56.55 112.16
CA ASP A 951 -8.52 -57.07 111.00
C ASP A 951 -9.26 -58.16 110.17
N SER A 952 -8.89 -58.71 108.99
CA SER A 952 -7.82 -58.54 107.95
C SER A 952 -8.30 -59.19 106.58
N ASN A 953 -7.60 -59.81 105.59
CA ASN A 953 -6.22 -60.35 105.34
C ASN A 953 -6.02 -60.78 103.83
N LYS A 954 -4.78 -61.14 103.40
CA LYS A 954 -4.37 -61.95 102.19
C LYS A 954 -4.55 -61.37 100.73
N LEU A 955 -3.89 -61.83 99.64
CA LEU A 955 -2.57 -62.52 99.37
C LEU A 955 -2.29 -62.75 97.83
N ASN A 956 -1.03 -62.65 97.35
CA ASN A 956 -0.44 -63.15 96.06
C ASN A 956 -0.92 -62.53 94.70
N ASP A 957 -0.35 -62.77 93.48
CA ASP A 957 0.60 -63.80 92.94
C ASP A 957 1.60 -63.28 91.82
N HIS A 958 1.96 -64.09 90.79
CA HIS A 958 3.11 -63.95 89.83
C HIS A 958 2.86 -63.48 88.37
N GLY A 959 3.91 -62.93 87.70
CA GLY A 959 4.13 -62.91 86.23
C GLY A 959 5.27 -61.96 85.73
N SER A 960 6.07 -62.31 84.70
CA SER A 960 7.25 -61.50 84.21
C SER A 960 7.74 -61.84 82.78
N VAL A 961 8.48 -60.92 82.09
CA VAL A 961 9.57 -61.12 81.06
C VAL A 961 9.98 -59.78 80.35
N GLU A 962 11.20 -59.67 79.79
CA GLU A 962 11.86 -58.52 79.11
C GLU A 962 11.79 -58.58 77.54
N THR A 963 12.39 -57.80 76.61
CA THR A 963 13.40 -56.69 76.44
C THR A 963 13.22 -56.11 74.99
N GLY A 964 13.81 -55.02 74.43
CA GLY A 964 14.67 -53.90 74.86
C GLY A 964 15.61 -53.32 73.74
N ASP A 965 16.09 -52.07 73.90
CA ASP A 965 17.29 -51.41 73.27
C ASP A 965 17.21 -50.68 71.86
N LYS A 966 17.72 -49.42 71.81
CA LYS A 966 18.10 -48.50 70.67
C LYS A 966 17.04 -48.07 69.60
N THR A 967 17.08 -46.88 68.95
CA THR A 967 18.19 -45.95 68.57
C THR A 967 17.73 -44.46 68.38
N ASN A 968 18.61 -43.46 68.63
CA ASN A 968 18.74 -42.02 68.24
C ASN A 968 17.55 -41.21 67.61
N ILE A 969 17.21 -39.95 67.96
CA ILE A 969 17.97 -38.65 68.14
C ILE A 969 18.40 -38.00 66.79
N LEU A 970 18.26 -36.69 66.46
CA LEU A 970 17.40 -35.54 66.88
C LEU A 970 17.59 -34.37 65.85
N LEU A 971 16.94 -33.20 66.03
CA LEU A 971 16.91 -32.02 65.12
C LEU A 971 18.17 -31.09 65.13
N TRP A 972 18.18 -30.16 64.14
CA TRP A 972 18.69 -28.76 64.14
C TRP A 972 19.95 -28.39 63.33
N GLY A 973 19.81 -27.33 62.49
CA GLY A 973 20.61 -26.11 62.69
C GLY A 973 21.45 -25.50 61.54
N ILE A 974 20.96 -24.39 60.95
CA ILE A 974 21.70 -23.14 60.60
C ILE A 974 22.85 -23.18 59.56
N GLY A 975 22.90 -22.22 58.64
CA GLY A 975 24.14 -21.82 57.94
C GLY A 975 23.98 -21.00 56.64
N THR A 976 24.46 -19.75 56.61
CA THR A 976 24.53 -18.90 55.40
C THR A 976 25.93 -18.88 54.78
N ILE A 977 26.04 -18.61 53.47
CA ILE A 977 27.32 -18.34 52.78
C ILE A 977 27.17 -17.09 51.88
N ILE A 978 28.27 -16.32 51.76
CA ILE A 978 28.38 -15.04 51.06
C ILE A 978 29.26 -15.17 49.80
N SER A 979 29.03 -14.26 48.85
CA SER A 979 29.73 -14.04 47.56
C SER A 979 31.22 -14.40 47.47
N ALA A 980 31.67 -14.87 46.28
CA ALA A 980 32.26 -13.99 45.26
C ALA A 980 33.13 -14.73 44.20
N LEU A 981 32.85 -14.50 42.92
CA LEU A 981 33.87 -14.25 41.89
C LEU A 981 33.24 -13.46 40.73
N ALA A 982 34.01 -12.59 40.06
CA ALA A 982 33.48 -11.68 39.05
C ALA A 982 34.56 -11.25 38.04
N VAL A 983 34.12 -10.52 37.00
CA VAL A 983 34.90 -9.78 35.99
C VAL A 983 35.51 -10.61 34.86
N LEU A 984 34.95 -10.43 33.65
CA LEU A 984 35.67 -9.95 32.46
C LEU A 984 34.67 -9.43 31.39
N ILE A 985 34.64 -8.10 31.20
CA ILE A 985 34.34 -7.34 29.94
C ILE A 985 33.06 -7.79 29.17
N VAL A 986 31.91 -7.09 29.12
CA VAL A 986 31.53 -5.65 29.13
C VAL A 986 31.85 -4.88 27.83
N VAL A 987 30.87 -4.11 27.33
CA VAL A 987 30.89 -3.19 26.16
C VAL A 987 30.79 -3.83 24.76
N SER A 988 29.60 -3.77 24.16
CA SER A 988 29.41 -2.99 22.92
C SER A 988 27.94 -2.64 22.66
N VAL A 989 27.66 -1.35 22.52
CA VAL A 989 26.40 -0.78 22.03
C VAL A 989 26.72 -0.04 20.72
N LYS A 990 25.80 -0.06 19.75
CA LYS A 990 25.83 0.60 18.42
C LYS A 990 26.83 0.06 17.37
N ARG A 991 26.27 -0.68 16.40
CA ARG A 991 26.22 -0.42 14.92
C ARG A 991 25.42 -1.59 14.32
N LYS A 992 24.32 -1.43 13.57
CA LYS A 992 23.92 -0.51 12.47
C LYS A 992 24.58 -0.79 11.12
N THR A 993 24.11 -1.85 10.46
CA THR A 993 24.07 -2.17 9.00
C THR A 993 23.55 -3.61 8.87
N ASN A 994 22.86 -4.10 7.84
CA ASN A 994 22.04 -3.62 6.71
C ASN A 994 21.92 -4.84 5.76
N LYS A 995 20.77 -5.04 5.10
CA LYS A 995 20.53 -6.09 4.07
C LYS A 995 20.55 -7.55 4.58
N SER A 996 19.97 -8.51 3.87
CA SER A 996 19.12 -8.40 2.66
C SER A 996 17.66 -8.15 3.02
#